data_AF-A0A1Y4VP65-F1
#
_entry.id   AF-A0A1Y4VP65-F1
#
_cell.length_a   1.000
_cell.length_b   1.000
_cell.length_c   1.000
_cell.angle_alpha   90.00
_cell.angle_beta   90.00
_cell.angle_gamma   90.00
#
_symmetry.space_group_name_H-M   'P 1'
#
loop_
_entity.id
_entity.type
_entity.pdbx_description
1 polymer ?
#
loop_
_entity_poly.entity_id
_entity_poly.type
_entity_poly.pdbx_seq_one_letter_code
_entity_poly.pdbx_strand_id
1 'polypeptide(L)'
;MKKNSKKHILLLSASGGLLICLISLYLSRNALLRSIVDKRTSHIEQTHGLRIHYDNLEMNGLNEIILEGLSVVPEQRDTLLTLTSTRVKLNFWKLLSRKIKIRYVAADGITLAFTKRDSVANYDFLFRKKPEYLTRTSPQTASQTNYAERINKILNLCYGFMPENGQLNNICITERKNNNFVSLTLPSFIIKENHFQSVITIQEDSLAQHWIANGELHQHYNSLKATLYSSDSLKVSIPYITRRYGAKITFDTLSYSLTKEIGSSKQVYLKGKARVNGLDVFHKALSPEIIHLDRGQLCYEMNINGHSFELDSTTIVDFNKLQFHPYLRAEKEKGNWHFTAAVNKSWFPADDLFSSLPKGLFSNLEGIKTSGELAYHFLLDIDFAQLDSLKLESELKEKDFHIISYGATSLSKMSDEFIYTAYENGVPVRTFPIGPSCKHFTPLDSISPILRMSVMQSEDGAFFYHRGFLPDALREALIYDLQVKRFARGGSTITMQLVKNVFLNRNKNFARKLEEALIVWLIENERLTSKERMYEVYLNIVEWGPLVYGIQEASAYYFKKRPSQLTTEESIFLASIIPKPKHFRSSFAEGGLLKENMEGYYKLIAKRLAQKGVISEIEADSIRPDIQVTGDARNSLAGEKPESSSPTAEEQ
;
A
#
# COMPACT_ATOMS: atom_id res chain seq x y z
N MET A 1 3.01 12.03 86.93
CA MET A 1 4.11 11.51 86.08
C MET A 1 3.86 10.15 85.38
N LYS A 2 2.69 9.49 85.46
CA LYS A 2 2.47 8.14 84.85
C LYS A 2 1.81 8.11 83.44
N LYS A 3 1.36 9.23 82.87
CA LYS A 3 0.59 9.26 81.60
C LYS A 3 1.45 9.49 80.33
N ASN A 4 2.63 10.11 80.43
CA ASN A 4 3.52 10.36 79.28
C ASN A 4 4.42 9.17 78.89
N SER A 5 4.75 8.29 79.84
CA SER A 5 5.60 7.11 79.57
C SER A 5 4.90 6.09 78.66
N LYS A 6 3.58 5.88 78.80
CA LYS A 6 2.82 4.94 77.96
C LYS A 6 2.72 5.36 76.49
N LYS A 7 2.60 6.66 76.17
CA LYS A 7 2.59 7.15 74.78
C LYS A 7 3.97 7.03 74.10
N HIS A 8 5.06 7.30 74.82
CA HIS A 8 6.41 7.10 74.30
C HIS A 8 6.74 5.62 74.10
N ILE A 9 6.33 4.74 75.03
CA ILE A 9 6.49 3.28 74.87
C ILE A 9 5.66 2.76 73.70
N LEU A 10 4.43 3.28 73.48
CA LEU A 10 3.61 2.89 72.33
C LEU A 10 4.25 3.33 71.01
N LEU A 11 4.76 4.56 70.92
CA LEU A 11 5.48 5.08 69.75
C LEU A 11 6.81 4.35 69.50
N LEU A 12 7.56 4.00 70.55
CA LEU A 12 8.79 3.18 70.47
C LEU A 12 8.51 1.72 70.10
N SER A 13 7.40 1.15 70.57
CA SER A 13 6.97 -0.20 70.21
C SER A 13 6.43 -0.26 68.78
N ALA A 14 5.76 0.79 68.31
CA ALA A 14 5.28 0.92 66.95
C ALA A 14 6.44 1.16 65.97
N SER A 15 7.42 2.00 66.32
CA SER A 15 8.63 2.19 65.51
C SER A 15 9.55 0.97 65.52
N GLY A 16 9.69 0.29 66.66
CA GLY A 16 10.42 -0.98 66.77
C GLY A 16 9.74 -2.11 65.98
N GLY A 17 8.41 -2.22 66.05
CA GLY A 17 7.64 -3.16 65.24
C GLY A 17 7.75 -2.89 63.74
N LEU A 18 7.73 -1.60 63.35
CA LEU A 18 7.92 -1.20 61.94
C LEU A 18 9.35 -1.47 61.46
N LEU A 19 10.35 -1.27 62.31
CA LEU A 19 11.75 -1.61 62.02
C LEU A 19 11.95 -3.12 61.86
N ILE A 20 11.40 -3.93 62.75
CA ILE A 20 11.44 -5.40 62.66
C ILE A 20 10.73 -5.87 61.40
N CYS A 21 9.60 -5.27 61.04
CA CYS A 21 8.86 -5.58 59.83
C CYS A 21 9.65 -5.18 58.56
N LEU A 22 10.37 -4.05 58.58
CA LEU A 22 11.26 -3.63 57.49
C LEU A 22 12.48 -4.55 57.37
N ILE A 23 13.06 -4.98 58.50
CA ILE A 23 14.17 -5.93 58.53
C ILE A 23 13.71 -7.30 58.00
N SER A 24 12.53 -7.78 58.41
CA SER A 24 11.99 -9.06 57.91
C SER A 24 11.65 -9.00 56.43
N LEU A 25 11.10 -7.88 55.92
CA LEU A 25 10.90 -7.62 54.49
C LEU A 25 12.24 -7.58 53.73
N TYR A 26 13.25 -6.95 54.30
CA TYR A 26 14.59 -6.90 53.70
C TYR A 26 15.25 -8.28 53.64
N LEU A 27 15.12 -9.09 54.70
CA LEU A 27 15.66 -10.45 54.75
C LEU A 27 14.91 -11.41 53.81
N SER A 28 13.58 -11.24 53.67
CA SER A 28 12.74 -12.08 52.81
C SER A 28 12.62 -11.62 51.34
N ARG A 29 13.25 -10.49 50.98
CA ARG A 29 13.11 -9.85 49.66
C ARG A 29 13.39 -10.79 48.48
N ASN A 30 14.42 -11.64 48.59
CA ASN A 30 14.81 -12.57 47.53
C ASN A 30 13.76 -13.68 47.37
N ALA A 31 13.23 -14.20 48.48
CA ALA A 31 12.17 -15.20 48.46
C ALA A 31 10.86 -14.64 47.90
N LEU A 32 10.50 -13.39 48.27
CA LEU A 32 9.35 -12.68 47.73
C LEU A 32 9.49 -12.43 46.21
N LEU A 33 10.65 -11.95 45.77
CA LEU A 33 10.94 -11.72 44.35
C LEU A 33 10.78 -13.01 43.55
N ARG A 34 11.42 -14.11 43.98
CA ARG A 34 11.33 -15.41 43.32
C ARG A 34 9.89 -15.91 43.28
N SER A 35 9.17 -15.87 44.41
CA SER A 35 7.75 -16.27 44.45
C SER A 35 6.87 -15.49 43.48
N ILE A 36 7.08 -14.18 43.33
CA ILE A 36 6.35 -13.34 42.37
C ILE A 36 6.71 -13.70 40.93
N VAL A 37 7.99 -13.89 40.64
CA VAL A 37 8.46 -14.25 39.30
C VAL A 37 7.97 -15.63 38.92
N ASP A 38 8.14 -16.64 39.77
CA ASP A 38 7.70 -18.03 39.55
C ASP A 38 6.20 -18.12 39.29
N LYS A 39 5.39 -17.39 40.08
CA LYS A 39 3.95 -17.33 39.84
C LYS A 39 3.60 -16.75 38.47
N ARG A 40 4.37 -15.75 37.99
CA ARG A 40 4.14 -15.14 36.68
C ARG A 40 4.70 -15.99 35.54
N THR A 41 5.88 -16.57 35.69
CA THR A 41 6.46 -17.47 34.69
C THR A 41 5.57 -18.68 34.51
N SER A 42 5.16 -19.38 35.58
CA SER A 42 4.24 -20.52 35.48
C SER A 42 2.92 -20.17 34.78
N HIS A 43 2.38 -18.96 35.02
CA HIS A 43 1.18 -18.52 34.30
C HIS A 43 1.44 -18.32 32.79
N ILE A 44 2.58 -17.74 32.42
CA ILE A 44 2.97 -17.53 31.02
C ILE A 44 3.25 -18.86 30.33
N GLU A 45 3.99 -19.75 30.98
CA GLU A 45 4.31 -21.10 30.51
C GLU A 45 3.03 -21.88 30.19
N GLN A 46 2.08 -21.92 31.12
CA GLN A 46 0.79 -22.60 30.94
C GLN A 46 -0.08 -21.93 29.85
N THR A 47 -0.06 -20.61 29.77
CA THR A 47 -0.91 -19.87 28.82
C THR A 47 -0.40 -19.95 27.39
N HIS A 48 0.92 -20.00 27.21
CA HIS A 48 1.57 -19.84 25.90
C HIS A 48 2.36 -21.08 25.44
N GLY A 49 2.46 -22.14 26.25
CA GLY A 49 3.25 -23.33 25.92
C GLY A 49 4.74 -23.00 25.81
N LEU A 50 5.25 -22.30 26.82
CA LEU A 50 6.65 -21.86 26.91
C LEU A 50 7.32 -22.54 28.10
N ARG A 51 8.65 -22.63 28.07
CA ARG A 51 9.51 -22.97 29.21
C ARG A 51 10.43 -21.78 29.46
N ILE A 52 10.35 -21.21 30.65
CA ILE A 52 11.14 -20.05 31.05
C ILE A 52 12.06 -20.50 32.18
N HIS A 53 13.36 -20.52 31.90
CA HIS A 53 14.38 -20.90 32.86
C HIS A 53 15.28 -19.71 33.19
N TYR A 54 15.78 -19.63 34.41
CA TYR A 54 16.81 -18.68 34.84
C TYR A 54 17.73 -19.35 35.86
N ASP A 55 19.02 -19.00 35.86
CA ASP A 55 20.01 -19.61 36.75
C ASP A 55 20.03 -18.93 38.12
N ASN A 56 19.94 -17.60 38.13
CA ASN A 56 19.94 -16.82 39.36
C ASN A 56 19.01 -15.60 39.26
N LEU A 57 18.31 -15.32 40.35
CA LEU A 57 17.45 -14.15 40.52
C LEU A 57 17.53 -13.67 41.97
N GLU A 58 17.98 -12.43 42.13
CA GLU A 58 18.14 -11.82 43.45
C GLU A 58 17.96 -10.31 43.45
N MET A 59 17.70 -9.75 44.63
CA MET A 59 17.72 -8.31 44.87
C MET A 59 19.03 -7.89 45.52
N ASN A 60 19.76 -7.02 44.81
CA ASN A 60 20.87 -6.28 45.37
C ASN A 60 20.34 -5.01 46.06
N GLY A 61 20.42 -4.96 47.39
CA GLY A 61 19.76 -3.92 48.18
C GLY A 61 18.22 -3.97 48.09
N LEU A 62 17.58 -2.81 48.02
CA LEU A 62 16.10 -2.66 48.04
C LEU A 62 15.49 -2.35 46.67
N ASN A 63 16.30 -2.02 45.67
CA ASN A 63 15.82 -1.48 44.41
C ASN A 63 16.59 -1.95 43.17
N GLU A 64 17.57 -2.84 43.29
CA GLU A 64 18.24 -3.43 42.13
C GLU A 64 17.91 -4.91 42.05
N ILE A 65 17.50 -5.37 40.86
CA ILE A 65 17.23 -6.77 40.55
C ILE A 65 18.34 -7.27 39.65
N ILE A 66 18.92 -8.42 40.00
CA ILE A 66 19.92 -9.13 39.20
C ILE A 66 19.28 -10.42 38.70
N LEU A 67 19.39 -10.67 37.40
CA LEU A 67 18.91 -11.86 36.71
C LEU A 67 20.04 -12.42 35.85
N GLU A 68 20.30 -13.71 35.95
CA GLU A 68 21.35 -14.40 35.18
C GLU A 68 20.80 -15.66 34.51
N GLY A 69 21.30 -15.96 33.31
CA GLY A 69 21.01 -17.20 32.59
C GLY A 69 19.55 -17.37 32.17
N LEU A 70 18.85 -16.28 31.83
CA LEU A 70 17.46 -16.38 31.39
C LEU A 70 17.39 -17.02 30.00
N SER A 71 16.51 -18.01 29.84
CA SER A 71 16.16 -18.59 28.55
C SER A 71 14.65 -18.78 28.42
N VAL A 72 14.13 -18.56 27.21
CA VAL A 72 12.73 -18.78 26.85
C VAL A 72 12.68 -19.75 25.66
N VAL A 73 12.15 -20.94 25.91
CA VAL A 73 12.08 -22.03 24.94
C VAL A 73 10.62 -22.43 24.75
N PRO A 74 10.02 -22.20 23.57
CA PRO A 74 8.70 -22.72 23.27
C PRO A 74 8.70 -24.25 23.25
N GLU A 75 7.60 -24.86 23.68
CA GLU A 75 7.51 -26.32 23.76
C GLU A 75 7.78 -27.01 22.42
N GLN A 76 8.74 -27.94 22.43
CA GLN A 76 9.17 -28.69 21.24
C GLN A 76 9.71 -27.81 20.09
N ARG A 77 10.22 -26.61 20.40
CA ARG A 77 10.79 -25.68 19.42
C ARG A 77 12.20 -25.22 19.83
N ASP A 78 12.89 -24.60 18.88
CA ASP A 78 14.19 -23.97 19.11
C ASP A 78 14.07 -22.77 20.09
N THR A 79 15.11 -22.53 20.88
CA THR A 79 15.19 -21.41 21.84
C THR A 79 14.86 -20.08 21.16
N LEU A 80 13.96 -19.29 21.76
CA LEU A 80 13.54 -18.00 21.22
C LEU A 80 14.39 -16.85 21.77
N LEU A 81 14.63 -16.87 23.09
CA LEU A 81 15.35 -15.82 23.79
C LEU A 81 16.36 -16.41 24.75
N THR A 82 17.57 -15.84 24.78
CA THR A 82 18.52 -16.01 25.88
C THR A 82 19.03 -14.66 26.35
N LEU A 83 19.45 -14.61 27.61
CA LEU A 83 20.03 -13.43 28.25
C LEU A 83 21.05 -13.90 29.28
N THR A 84 22.31 -13.52 29.10
CA THR A 84 23.42 -13.93 29.99
C THR A 84 23.27 -13.28 31.36
N SER A 85 23.15 -11.95 31.40
CA SER A 85 22.97 -11.22 32.66
C SER A 85 22.18 -9.93 32.48
N THR A 86 21.46 -9.53 33.51
CA THR A 86 20.75 -8.25 33.56
C THR A 86 20.71 -7.70 34.97
N ARG A 87 20.92 -6.39 35.08
CA ARG A 87 20.75 -5.59 36.29
C ARG A 87 19.74 -4.49 36.02
N VAL A 88 18.65 -4.48 36.77
CA VAL A 88 17.58 -3.48 36.65
C VAL A 88 17.48 -2.70 37.96
N LYS A 89 17.79 -1.41 37.92
CA LYS A 89 17.54 -0.50 39.05
C LYS A 89 16.15 0.11 38.92
N LEU A 90 15.34 -0.05 39.95
CA LEU A 90 13.98 0.45 40.07
C LEU A 90 13.94 1.74 40.91
N ASN A 91 12.88 2.52 40.70
CA ASN A 91 12.56 3.64 41.57
C ASN A 91 11.86 3.14 42.84
N PHE A 92 12.56 3.18 43.96
CA PHE A 92 12.09 2.74 45.27
C PHE A 92 10.74 3.38 45.67
N TRP A 93 10.60 4.70 45.53
CA TRP A 93 9.39 5.42 45.91
C TRP A 93 8.17 5.05 45.06
N LYS A 94 8.38 4.77 43.76
CA LYS A 94 7.29 4.30 42.88
C LYS A 94 6.90 2.86 43.21
N LEU A 95 7.87 2.03 43.63
CA LEU A 95 7.64 0.65 44.05
C LEU A 95 6.71 0.58 45.28
N LEU A 96 6.88 1.47 46.27
CA LEU A 96 5.94 1.60 47.41
C LEU A 96 4.51 1.93 46.96
N SER A 97 4.34 2.67 45.85
CA SER A 97 3.04 2.99 45.26
C SER A 97 2.52 1.92 44.27
N ARG A 98 3.12 0.73 44.24
CA ARG A 98 2.84 -0.38 43.30
C ARG A 98 3.03 -0.04 41.82
N LYS A 99 3.79 1.01 41.48
CA LYS A 99 4.16 1.38 40.11
C LYS A 99 5.62 1.02 39.85
N ILE A 100 5.87 0.15 38.87
CA ILE A 100 7.24 -0.21 38.46
C ILE A 100 7.75 0.90 37.53
N LYS A 101 8.82 1.61 37.93
CA LYS A 101 9.54 2.55 37.08
C LYS A 101 11.02 2.21 37.10
N ILE A 102 11.61 2.00 35.92
CA ILE A 102 13.01 1.61 35.74
C ILE A 102 13.88 2.88 35.68
N ARG A 103 14.95 2.95 36.48
CA ARG A 103 15.93 4.06 36.47
C ARG A 103 17.17 3.73 35.64
N TYR A 104 17.59 2.47 35.66
CA TYR A 104 18.77 2.01 34.94
C TYR A 104 18.61 0.54 34.56
N VAL A 105 19.09 0.18 33.37
CA VAL A 105 19.18 -1.21 32.90
C VAL A 105 20.58 -1.43 32.39
N ALA A 106 21.25 -2.46 32.89
CA ALA A 106 22.41 -3.06 32.23
C ALA A 106 22.06 -4.49 31.82
N ALA A 107 22.31 -4.86 30.58
CA ALA A 107 22.11 -6.23 30.11
C ALA A 107 23.26 -6.65 29.22
N ASP A 108 23.59 -7.94 29.23
CA ASP A 108 24.61 -8.53 28.38
C ASP A 108 24.12 -9.86 27.78
N GLY A 109 24.50 -10.09 26.53
CA GLY A 109 24.28 -11.36 25.83
C GLY A 109 22.81 -11.64 25.53
N ILE A 110 22.06 -10.62 25.10
CA ILE A 110 20.66 -10.80 24.67
C ILE A 110 20.67 -11.44 23.28
N THR A 111 20.19 -12.68 23.17
CA THR A 111 19.97 -13.32 21.87
C THR A 111 18.49 -13.53 21.64
N LEU A 112 17.98 -13.04 20.51
CA LEU A 112 16.64 -13.31 20.00
C LEU A 112 16.79 -14.13 18.71
N ALA A 113 16.29 -15.36 18.69
CA ALA A 113 16.41 -16.25 17.54
C ALA A 113 15.02 -16.61 17.00
N PHE A 114 14.66 -16.06 15.85
CA PHE A 114 13.44 -16.39 15.14
C PHE A 114 13.72 -17.49 14.13
N THR A 115 13.30 -18.72 14.42
CA THR A 115 13.54 -19.85 13.52
C THR A 115 12.23 -20.39 12.98
N LYS A 116 12.15 -20.50 11.64
CA LYS A 116 11.04 -21.15 10.93
C LYS A 116 11.59 -22.20 9.97
N ARG A 117 11.16 -23.45 10.18
CA ARG A 117 11.42 -24.57 9.26
C ARG A 117 10.08 -25.03 8.71
N ASP A 118 9.93 -24.98 7.39
CA ASP A 118 8.68 -25.29 6.72
C ASP A 118 7.50 -24.46 7.28
N SER A 119 6.48 -25.13 7.83
CA SER A 119 5.28 -24.53 8.41
C SER A 119 5.39 -24.26 9.91
N VAL A 120 6.54 -24.55 10.52
CA VAL A 120 6.74 -24.63 11.98
C VAL A 120 7.71 -23.54 12.41
N ALA A 121 7.27 -22.57 13.22
CA ALA A 121 8.12 -21.52 13.78
C ALA A 121 8.20 -21.56 15.31
N ASN A 122 9.36 -21.19 15.88
CA ASN A 122 9.49 -21.09 17.34
C ASN A 122 8.72 -19.90 17.95
N TYR A 123 8.11 -19.05 17.13
CA TYR A 123 7.29 -17.92 17.56
C TYR A 123 5.78 -18.11 17.26
N ASP A 124 5.35 -19.31 16.82
CA ASP A 124 3.94 -19.58 16.47
C ASP A 124 2.96 -19.28 17.61
N PHE A 125 3.40 -19.45 18.86
CA PHE A 125 2.57 -19.19 20.07
C PHE A 125 2.08 -17.74 20.16
N LEU A 126 2.77 -16.78 19.53
CA LEU A 126 2.35 -15.37 19.50
C LEU A 126 1.07 -15.15 18.67
N PHE A 127 0.74 -16.09 17.78
CA PHE A 127 -0.35 -15.99 16.82
C PHE A 127 -1.48 -17.00 17.05
N ARG A 128 -1.34 -17.92 18.03
CA ARG A 128 -2.41 -18.87 18.38
C ARG A 128 -3.57 -18.16 19.07
N LYS A 129 -4.81 -18.37 18.57
CA LYS A 129 -6.03 -17.95 19.28
C LYS A 129 -6.11 -18.70 20.62
N LYS A 130 -6.51 -18.01 21.69
CA LYS A 130 -6.75 -18.66 22.99
C LYS A 130 -7.81 -19.77 22.83
N PRO A 131 -7.65 -20.94 23.45
CA PRO A 131 -8.63 -22.00 23.35
C PRO A 131 -9.96 -21.61 24.02
N GLU A 132 -11.07 -21.95 23.35
CA GLU A 132 -12.43 -21.49 23.67
C GLU A 132 -12.90 -21.80 25.11
N TYR A 133 -12.33 -22.80 25.78
CA TYR A 133 -12.70 -23.17 27.14
C TYR A 133 -12.25 -22.15 28.22
N LEU A 134 -11.28 -21.27 27.92
CA LEU A 134 -10.88 -20.17 28.82
C LEU A 134 -11.76 -18.92 28.68
N THR A 135 -12.67 -18.91 27.70
CA THR A 135 -13.60 -17.80 27.39
C THR A 135 -15.01 -18.00 27.95
N ARG A 136 -15.31 -19.16 28.55
CA ARG A 136 -16.63 -19.46 29.15
C ARG A 136 -16.71 -19.02 30.61
N THR A 137 -16.60 -17.72 30.86
CA THR A 137 -17.15 -17.11 32.09
C THR A 137 -17.45 -15.65 31.80
N SER A 138 -18.64 -15.41 31.25
CA SER A 138 -19.45 -14.18 31.20
C SER A 138 -20.06 -14.03 29.80
N PRO A 139 -21.36 -13.69 29.66
CA PRO A 139 -21.92 -13.24 28.39
C PRO A 139 -21.33 -11.86 28.08
N GLN A 140 -20.13 -11.82 27.50
CA GLN A 140 -19.54 -10.58 27.01
C GLN A 140 -20.25 -10.25 25.69
N THR A 141 -21.03 -9.17 25.72
CA THR A 141 -21.18 -8.27 24.56
C THR A 141 -19.85 -8.22 23.83
N ALA A 142 -19.86 -8.54 22.53
CA ALA A 142 -18.65 -8.55 21.70
C ALA A 142 -17.82 -7.30 22.03
N SER A 143 -16.70 -7.49 22.74
CA SER A 143 -15.87 -6.40 23.23
C SER A 143 -15.45 -5.59 22.00
N GLN A 144 -16.05 -4.42 21.82
CA GLN A 144 -15.69 -3.54 20.72
C GLN A 144 -14.19 -3.27 20.87
N THR A 145 -13.44 -3.53 19.80
CA THR A 145 -11.98 -3.36 19.83
C THR A 145 -11.69 -1.89 20.11
N ASN A 146 -11.01 -1.60 21.22
CA ASN A 146 -10.58 -0.25 21.57
C ASN A 146 -9.15 0.00 21.04
N TYR A 147 -9.04 0.68 19.91
CA TYR A 147 -7.75 0.92 19.26
C TYR A 147 -6.83 1.82 20.09
N ALA A 148 -7.38 2.89 20.67
CA ALA A 148 -6.65 3.79 21.57
C ALA A 148 -6.00 3.04 22.74
N GLU A 149 -6.72 2.11 23.38
CA GLU A 149 -6.19 1.35 24.52
C GLU A 149 -5.07 0.39 24.10
N ARG A 150 -5.21 -0.29 22.94
CA ARG A 150 -4.15 -1.16 22.39
C ARG A 150 -2.89 -0.38 22.08
N ILE A 151 -3.01 0.76 21.39
CA ILE A 151 -1.86 1.58 21.00
C ILE A 151 -1.22 2.21 22.23
N ASN A 152 -2.01 2.74 23.17
CA ASN A 152 -1.47 3.28 24.40
C ASN A 152 -0.70 2.22 25.19
N LYS A 153 -1.19 0.97 25.23
CA LYS A 153 -0.48 -0.14 25.86
C LYS A 153 0.87 -0.42 25.17
N ILE A 154 0.89 -0.51 23.84
CA ILE A 154 2.13 -0.71 23.07
C ILE A 154 3.12 0.43 23.30
N LEU A 155 2.68 1.68 23.18
CA LEU A 155 3.54 2.85 23.37
C LEU A 155 4.04 2.97 24.81
N ASN A 156 3.21 2.66 25.81
CA ASN A 156 3.65 2.63 27.22
C ASN A 156 4.71 1.58 27.47
N LEU A 157 4.71 0.45 26.74
CA LEU A 157 5.81 -0.51 26.82
C LEU A 157 7.09 0.13 26.25
N CYS A 158 7.03 0.77 25.08
CA CYS A 158 8.19 1.43 24.48
C CYS A 158 8.80 2.51 25.38
N TYR A 159 7.98 3.43 25.92
CA TYR A 159 8.47 4.50 26.80
C TYR A 159 8.81 4.02 28.22
N GLY A 160 8.14 2.97 28.71
CA GLY A 160 8.29 2.49 30.08
C GLY A 160 9.50 1.59 30.32
N PHE A 161 9.96 0.87 29.29
CA PHE A 161 11.08 -0.06 29.39
C PHE A 161 12.46 0.57 29.15
N MET A 162 12.55 1.67 28.41
CA MET A 162 13.85 2.30 28.11
C MET A 162 14.20 3.38 29.15
N PRO A 163 15.21 3.17 30.01
CA PRO A 163 15.58 4.10 31.08
C PRO A 163 16.25 5.38 30.57
N GLU A 164 16.35 6.41 31.43
CA GLU A 164 17.14 7.63 31.16
C GLU A 164 18.64 7.33 30.97
N ASN A 165 19.12 6.27 31.61
CA ASN A 165 20.49 5.77 31.51
C ASN A 165 20.47 4.24 31.43
N GLY A 166 21.31 3.65 30.59
CA GLY A 166 21.38 2.20 30.46
C GLY A 166 22.48 1.75 29.52
N GLN A 167 22.80 0.47 29.57
CA GLN A 167 23.79 -0.14 28.69
C GLN A 167 23.38 -1.57 28.35
N LEU A 168 23.20 -1.85 27.07
CA LEU A 168 22.93 -3.20 26.58
C LEU A 168 24.12 -3.60 25.70
N ASN A 169 24.78 -4.68 26.05
CA ASN A 169 25.93 -5.19 25.30
C ASN A 169 25.56 -6.51 24.63
N ASN A 170 26.18 -6.78 23.48
CA ASN A 170 26.08 -8.06 22.78
C ASN A 170 24.63 -8.48 22.50
N ILE A 171 23.83 -7.56 21.92
CA ILE A 171 22.49 -7.91 21.44
C ILE A 171 22.64 -8.59 20.07
N CYS A 172 22.07 -9.77 19.92
CA CYS A 172 22.03 -10.51 18.67
C CYS A 172 20.58 -10.87 18.34
N ILE A 173 20.10 -10.44 17.18
CA ILE A 173 18.78 -10.81 16.66
C ILE A 173 19.02 -11.59 15.38
N THR A 174 18.54 -12.83 15.33
CA THR A 174 18.68 -13.70 14.16
C THR A 174 17.31 -14.10 13.64
N GLU A 175 17.17 -14.12 12.32
CA GLU A 175 16.05 -14.76 11.63
C GLU A 175 16.62 -15.87 10.74
N ARG A 176 16.07 -17.07 10.90
CA ARG A 176 16.38 -18.21 10.06
C ARG A 176 15.09 -18.77 9.49
N LYS A 177 14.99 -18.78 8.17
CA LYS A 177 13.87 -19.39 7.45
C LYS A 177 14.40 -20.31 6.35
N ASN A 178 14.28 -21.61 6.54
CA ASN A 178 14.87 -22.63 5.66
C ASN A 178 16.38 -22.38 5.46
N ASN A 179 16.87 -22.16 4.23
CA ASN A 179 18.29 -21.91 3.92
C ASN A 179 18.72 -20.45 4.13
N ASN A 180 17.83 -19.61 4.63
CA ASN A 180 17.99 -18.16 4.63
C ASN A 180 18.35 -17.70 6.05
N PHE A 181 19.32 -16.80 6.16
CA PHE A 181 19.77 -16.31 7.45
C PHE A 181 20.07 -14.81 7.41
N VAL A 182 19.46 -14.09 8.36
CA VAL A 182 19.78 -12.69 8.63
C VAL A 182 20.17 -12.59 10.10
N SER A 183 21.29 -11.94 10.38
CA SER A 183 21.67 -11.56 11.74
C SER A 183 21.87 -10.06 11.86
N LEU A 184 21.33 -9.50 12.92
CA LEU A 184 21.47 -8.12 13.32
C LEU A 184 22.12 -8.10 14.71
N THR A 185 23.29 -7.47 14.82
CA THR A 185 24.08 -7.43 16.05
C THR A 185 24.31 -5.99 16.49
N LEU A 186 24.10 -5.73 17.78
CA LEU A 186 24.46 -4.47 18.43
C LEU A 186 25.53 -4.81 19.47
N PRO A 187 26.81 -4.54 19.20
CA PRO A 187 27.88 -4.77 20.17
C PRO A 187 27.66 -3.97 21.46
N SER A 188 27.16 -2.74 21.32
CA SER A 188 26.89 -1.84 22.43
C SER A 188 25.78 -0.86 22.07
N PHE A 189 24.77 -0.80 22.92
CA PHE A 189 23.68 0.18 22.91
C PHE A 189 23.72 0.93 24.24
N ILE A 190 24.19 2.17 24.21
CA ILE A 190 24.40 2.99 25.41
C ILE A 190 23.36 4.10 25.42
N ILE A 191 22.66 4.26 26.55
CA ILE A 191 21.81 5.40 26.85
C ILE A 191 22.48 6.22 27.98
N LYS A 192 22.79 7.49 27.71
CA LYS A 192 23.33 8.45 28.68
C LYS A 192 22.51 9.72 28.62
N GLU A 193 21.94 10.14 29.74
CA GLU A 193 21.16 11.38 29.85
C GLU A 193 20.09 11.50 28.75
N ASN A 194 19.30 10.43 28.54
CA ASN A 194 18.28 10.29 27.49
C ASN A 194 18.81 10.18 26.06
N HIS A 195 20.10 10.37 25.82
CA HIS A 195 20.70 10.22 24.49
C HIS A 195 21.17 8.79 24.31
N PHE A 196 20.89 8.20 23.15
CA PHE A 196 21.41 6.89 22.80
C PHE A 196 22.24 6.94 21.52
N GLN A 197 23.22 6.04 21.46
CA GLN A 197 23.98 5.75 20.26
C GLN A 197 24.29 4.26 20.21
N SER A 198 24.18 3.68 19.03
CA SER A 198 24.49 2.27 18.78
C SER A 198 24.98 2.09 17.35
N VAL A 199 25.95 1.21 17.21
CA VAL A 199 26.28 0.61 15.91
C VAL A 199 25.44 -0.66 15.77
N ILE A 200 24.86 -0.86 14.60
CA ILE A 200 24.08 -2.03 14.24
C ILE A 200 24.79 -2.67 13.06
N THR A 201 25.28 -3.90 13.23
CA THR A 201 25.87 -4.67 12.14
C THR A 201 24.84 -5.66 11.63
N ILE A 202 24.63 -5.69 10.33
CA ILE A 202 23.70 -6.60 9.67
C ILE A 202 24.47 -7.48 8.71
N GLN A 203 24.17 -8.76 8.77
CA GLN A 203 24.69 -9.76 7.86
C GLN A 203 23.51 -10.52 7.27
N GLU A 204 23.34 -10.41 5.96
CA GLU A 204 22.34 -11.12 5.15
C GLU A 204 23.08 -11.78 3.97
N ASP A 205 23.17 -13.11 3.99
CA ASP A 205 23.94 -13.89 3.01
C ASP A 205 25.41 -13.39 2.90
N SER A 206 25.81 -12.79 1.78
CA SER A 206 27.14 -12.18 1.58
C SER A 206 27.18 -10.66 1.86
N LEU A 207 26.03 -10.04 2.11
CA LEU A 207 25.93 -8.60 2.34
C LEU A 207 26.16 -8.29 3.83
N ALA A 208 27.23 -7.56 4.11
CA ALA A 208 27.48 -6.96 5.42
C ALA A 208 27.19 -5.45 5.35
N GLN A 209 26.48 -4.93 6.34
CA GLN A 209 26.20 -3.50 6.46
C GLN A 209 26.46 -3.04 7.89
N HIS A 210 26.98 -1.82 8.04
CA HIS A 210 27.14 -1.16 9.32
C HIS A 210 26.29 0.10 9.38
N TRP A 211 25.34 0.13 10.30
CA TRP A 211 24.46 1.28 10.52
C TRP A 211 24.80 1.95 11.84
N ILE A 212 24.64 3.26 11.87
CA ILE A 212 24.67 4.06 13.10
C ILE A 212 23.24 4.50 13.39
N ALA A 213 22.79 4.17 14.58
CA ALA A 213 21.55 4.67 15.15
C ALA A 213 21.87 5.59 16.33
N ASN A 214 21.38 6.82 16.30
CA ASN A 214 21.51 7.77 17.40
C ASN A 214 20.19 8.50 17.65
N GLY A 215 20.01 9.06 18.84
CA GLY A 215 18.77 9.75 19.14
C GLY A 215 18.58 10.12 20.60
N GLU A 216 17.36 10.52 20.92
CA GLU A 216 16.92 10.99 22.23
C GLU A 216 15.62 10.29 22.63
N LEU A 217 15.50 9.92 23.91
CA LEU A 217 14.27 9.37 24.47
C LEU A 217 13.93 10.05 25.80
N HIS A 218 12.85 10.81 25.83
CA HIS A 218 12.36 11.46 27.03
C HIS A 218 11.08 10.80 27.55
N GLN A 219 11.21 10.06 28.66
CA GLN A 219 10.06 9.40 29.30
C GLN A 219 8.99 10.39 29.80
N HIS A 220 9.39 11.59 30.27
CA HIS A 220 8.44 12.50 30.93
C HIS A 220 7.41 13.09 29.98
N TYR A 221 7.82 13.40 28.74
CA TYR A 221 6.95 13.95 27.69
C TYR A 221 6.60 12.91 26.61
N ASN A 222 6.89 11.63 26.84
CA ASN A 222 6.71 10.54 25.86
C ASN A 222 7.26 10.90 24.47
N SER A 223 8.51 11.36 24.41
CA SER A 223 9.14 11.76 23.14
C SER A 223 10.26 10.80 22.79
N LEU A 224 10.29 10.35 21.54
CA LEU A 224 11.36 9.58 20.94
C LEU A 224 11.83 10.32 19.69
N LYS A 225 13.14 10.48 19.53
CA LYS A 225 13.80 10.89 18.30
C LYS A 225 14.88 9.88 17.97
N ALA A 226 14.98 9.47 16.72
CA ALA A 226 16.00 8.55 16.24
C ALA A 226 16.41 8.93 14.83
N THR A 227 17.70 8.84 14.55
CA THR A 227 18.26 8.92 13.22
C THR A 227 19.06 7.65 12.95
N LEU A 228 18.87 7.10 11.75
CA LEU A 228 19.54 5.91 11.25
C LEU A 228 20.23 6.27 9.94
N TYR A 229 21.51 5.92 9.83
CA TYR A 229 22.30 6.15 8.64
C TYR A 229 23.40 5.09 8.53
N SER A 230 23.99 4.96 7.34
CA SER A 230 25.09 4.03 7.13
C SER A 230 26.40 4.64 7.62
N SER A 231 27.26 3.86 8.28
CA SER A 231 28.65 4.28 8.53
C SER A 231 29.53 4.13 7.30
N ASP A 232 29.07 3.33 6.33
CA ASP A 232 29.79 3.04 5.10
C ASP A 232 29.31 4.00 4.01
N SER A 233 30.09 4.21 2.94
CA SER A 233 29.66 5.03 1.79
C SER A 233 28.49 4.42 0.99
N LEU A 234 27.93 3.30 1.48
CA LEU A 234 26.80 2.56 0.91
C LEU A 234 25.48 3.00 1.57
N LYS A 235 24.39 3.04 0.80
CA LYS A 235 23.05 3.29 1.33
C LYS A 235 22.62 2.20 2.32
N VAL A 236 21.87 2.61 3.35
CA VAL A 236 21.19 1.69 4.27
C VAL A 236 20.17 0.87 3.47
N SER A 237 20.25 -0.46 3.52
CA SER A 237 19.29 -1.36 2.87
C SER A 237 18.56 -2.20 3.90
N ILE A 238 17.24 -2.05 4.01
CA ILE A 238 16.45 -2.78 5.01
C ILE A 238 16.49 -4.29 4.68
N PRO A 239 17.09 -5.13 5.54
CA PRO A 239 17.19 -6.57 5.27
C PRO A 239 15.80 -7.19 5.20
N TYR A 240 15.68 -8.36 4.57
CA TYR A 240 14.44 -9.13 4.50
C TYR A 240 13.29 -8.54 3.67
N ILE A 241 13.22 -7.22 3.44
CA ILE A 241 12.15 -6.60 2.63
C ILE A 241 12.20 -7.08 1.18
N THR A 242 13.39 -7.08 0.58
CA THR A 242 13.59 -7.58 -0.79
C THR A 242 13.19 -9.04 -0.93
N ARG A 243 13.55 -9.86 0.05
CA ARG A 243 13.25 -11.30 0.02
C ARG A 243 11.78 -11.61 0.22
N ARG A 244 11.13 -10.93 1.17
CA ARG A 244 9.75 -11.23 1.56
C ARG A 244 8.73 -10.62 0.61
N TYR A 245 9.02 -9.44 0.08
CA TYR A 245 8.07 -8.66 -0.71
C TYR A 245 8.57 -8.38 -2.13
N GLY A 246 9.77 -8.81 -2.51
CA GLY A 246 10.34 -8.43 -3.82
C GLY A 246 10.65 -6.94 -3.93
N ALA A 247 10.67 -6.21 -2.80
CA ALA A 247 10.86 -4.77 -2.75
C ALA A 247 12.26 -4.42 -2.25
N LYS A 248 13.08 -3.74 -3.06
CA LYS A 248 14.36 -3.20 -2.61
C LYS A 248 14.16 -1.77 -2.15
N ILE A 249 14.49 -1.49 -0.89
CA ILE A 249 14.37 -0.16 -0.29
C ILE A 249 15.72 0.22 0.30
N THR A 250 16.31 1.30 -0.19
CA THR A 250 17.57 1.83 0.35
C THR A 250 17.49 3.33 0.60
N PHE A 251 18.27 3.86 1.54
CA PHE A 251 18.30 5.31 1.83
C PHE A 251 19.64 5.74 2.44
N ASP A 252 19.96 7.03 2.38
CA ASP A 252 21.17 7.57 3.00
C ASP A 252 20.96 7.79 4.50
N THR A 253 19.84 8.43 4.84
CA THR A 253 19.49 8.78 6.22
C THR A 253 17.98 8.69 6.42
N LEU A 254 17.57 8.15 7.56
CA LEU A 254 16.19 8.11 8.03
C LEU A 254 16.12 8.72 9.43
N SER A 255 15.37 9.80 9.57
CA SER A 255 15.11 10.45 10.86
C SER A 255 13.64 10.33 11.22
N TYR A 256 13.36 10.01 12.47
CA TYR A 256 12.01 9.84 12.99
C TYR A 256 11.88 10.49 14.36
N SER A 257 10.78 11.19 14.59
CA SER A 257 10.37 11.63 15.91
C SER A 257 8.91 11.34 16.17
N LEU A 258 8.56 11.01 17.41
CA LEU A 258 7.19 10.75 17.85
C LEU A 258 6.97 11.32 19.25
N THR A 259 5.85 12.01 19.43
CA THR A 259 5.32 12.46 20.70
C THR A 259 3.91 11.92 20.89
N LYS A 260 3.60 11.50 22.12
CA LYS A 260 2.28 10.97 22.51
C LYS A 260 1.63 11.85 23.57
N GLU A 261 0.39 12.26 23.30
CA GLU A 261 -0.49 12.95 24.24
C GLU A 261 -1.78 12.14 24.46
N ILE A 262 -2.35 12.24 25.66
CA ILE A 262 -3.61 11.57 26.02
C ILE A 262 -4.66 12.65 26.27
N GLY A 263 -5.74 12.62 25.49
CA GLY A 263 -6.86 13.55 25.62
C GLY A 263 -7.76 13.27 26.82
N SER A 264 -8.64 14.23 27.11
CA SER A 264 -9.63 14.17 28.21
C SER A 264 -10.59 12.96 28.12
N SER A 265 -10.82 12.42 26.93
CA SER A 265 -11.75 11.32 26.63
C SER A 265 -11.07 9.95 26.40
N LYS A 266 -9.84 9.75 26.89
CA LYS A 266 -8.98 8.56 26.60
C LYS A 266 -8.61 8.39 25.11
N GLN A 267 -8.77 9.44 24.31
CA GLN A 267 -8.21 9.52 22.97
C GLN A 267 -6.68 9.61 23.04
N VAL A 268 -6.01 9.02 22.06
CA VAL A 268 -4.55 9.09 21.91
C VAL A 268 -4.24 9.99 20.73
N TYR A 269 -3.49 11.04 20.99
CA TYR A 269 -2.95 11.96 19.99
C TYR A 269 -1.49 11.61 19.74
N LEU A 270 -1.14 11.33 18.49
CA LEU A 270 0.23 11.06 18.07
C LEU A 270 0.68 12.15 17.10
N LYS A 271 1.76 12.83 17.45
CA LYS A 271 2.43 13.76 16.53
C LYS A 271 3.78 13.18 16.18
N GLY A 272 4.06 13.06 14.90
CA GLY A 272 5.33 12.52 14.45
C GLY A 272 5.90 13.23 13.23
N LYS A 273 7.20 13.06 13.06
CA LYS A 273 7.93 13.57 11.91
C LYS A 273 8.86 12.49 11.42
N ALA A 274 8.68 12.05 10.19
CA ALA A 274 9.60 11.18 9.48
C ALA A 274 10.27 11.99 8.37
N ARG A 275 11.57 11.80 8.18
CA ARG A 275 12.33 12.39 7.09
C ARG A 275 13.28 11.34 6.53
N VAL A 276 13.34 11.24 5.21
CA VAL A 276 14.24 10.34 4.51
C VAL A 276 14.98 11.11 3.41
N ASN A 277 16.27 10.85 3.26
CA ASN A 277 17.08 11.39 2.17
C ASN A 277 17.65 10.25 1.32
N GLY A 278 17.73 10.47 0.01
CA GLY A 278 18.29 9.53 -0.95
C GLY A 278 17.56 8.19 -0.98
N LEU A 279 16.24 8.20 -0.81
CA LEU A 279 15.41 7.00 -0.80
C LEU A 279 15.33 6.40 -2.21
N ASP A 280 15.71 5.15 -2.36
CA ASP A 280 15.50 4.36 -3.55
C ASP A 280 14.48 3.27 -3.25
N VAL A 281 13.44 3.17 -4.08
CA VAL A 281 12.41 2.14 -3.97
C VAL A 281 12.30 1.41 -5.29
N PHE A 282 12.48 0.09 -5.25
CA PHE A 282 12.22 -0.78 -6.39
C PHE A 282 11.23 -1.85 -5.99
N HIS A 283 10.14 -1.96 -6.75
CA HIS A 283 9.19 -3.06 -6.65
C HIS A 283 8.43 -3.17 -7.97
N LYS A 284 8.33 -4.38 -8.54
CA LYS A 284 7.73 -4.60 -9.88
C LYS A 284 6.29 -4.08 -10.01
N ALA A 285 5.51 -4.12 -8.92
CA ALA A 285 4.13 -3.59 -8.92
C ALA A 285 4.06 -2.05 -8.83
N LEU A 286 5.17 -1.37 -8.50
CA LEU A 286 5.28 0.09 -8.49
C LEU A 286 5.89 0.59 -9.80
N SER A 287 7.11 0.13 -10.13
CA SER A 287 7.84 0.50 -11.35
C SER A 287 8.77 -0.64 -11.80
N PRO A 288 9.03 -0.81 -13.12
CA PRO A 288 10.11 -1.67 -13.61
C PRO A 288 11.51 -1.12 -13.32
N GLU A 289 11.63 0.15 -12.93
CA GLU A 289 12.89 0.83 -12.62
C GLU A 289 12.97 1.20 -11.13
N ILE A 290 14.17 1.56 -10.68
CA ILE A 290 14.37 2.08 -9.33
C ILE A 290 13.80 3.50 -9.27
N ILE A 291 12.91 3.73 -8.32
CA ILE A 291 12.30 5.04 -8.06
C ILE A 291 13.23 5.79 -7.12
N HIS A 292 13.78 6.91 -7.60
CA HIS A 292 14.71 7.72 -6.83
C HIS A 292 14.01 8.93 -6.20
N LEU A 293 14.21 9.10 -4.90
CA LEU A 293 13.63 10.16 -4.09
C LEU A 293 14.71 10.88 -3.30
N ASP A 294 15.03 12.10 -3.75
CA ASP A 294 16.08 12.91 -3.14
C ASP A 294 15.76 13.23 -1.68
N ARG A 295 14.54 13.72 -1.44
CA ARG A 295 14.05 14.11 -0.11
C ARG A 295 12.56 13.83 0.04
N GLY A 296 12.22 13.13 1.12
CA GLY A 296 10.84 12.95 1.56
C GLY A 296 10.69 13.35 3.02
N GLN A 297 9.61 14.06 3.34
CA GLN A 297 9.27 14.39 4.72
C GLN A 297 7.77 14.18 4.95
N LEU A 298 7.44 13.59 6.09
CA LEU A 298 6.07 13.41 6.57
C LEU A 298 6.01 13.97 7.99
N CYS A 299 5.32 15.09 8.18
CA CYS A 299 4.93 15.58 9.50
C CYS A 299 3.47 15.21 9.69
N TYR A 300 3.14 14.31 10.61
CA TYR A 300 1.78 13.80 10.75
C TYR A 300 1.20 14.08 12.13
N GLU A 301 -0.13 14.26 12.15
CA GLU A 301 -0.93 14.26 13.37
C GLU A 301 -1.99 13.17 13.23
N MET A 302 -2.02 12.24 14.19
CA MET A 302 -3.00 11.15 14.22
C MET A 302 -3.86 11.21 15.48
N ASN A 303 -5.17 11.14 15.27
CA ASN A 303 -6.18 11.03 16.32
C ASN A 303 -6.68 9.59 16.36
N ILE A 304 -6.54 8.94 17.51
CA ILE A 304 -6.94 7.54 17.66
C ILE A 304 -7.91 7.43 18.83
N ASN A 305 -9.10 6.92 18.54
CA ASN A 305 -10.13 6.71 19.54
C ASN A 305 -10.46 5.19 19.66
N GLY A 306 -11.58 4.86 20.30
CA GLY A 306 -12.00 3.47 20.46
C GLY A 306 -12.19 2.75 19.12
N HIS A 307 -12.76 3.40 18.11
CA HIS A 307 -13.27 2.75 16.90
C HIS A 307 -12.74 3.35 15.58
N SER A 308 -11.93 4.39 15.63
CA SER A 308 -11.36 5.03 14.45
C SER A 308 -9.88 5.37 14.59
N PHE A 309 -9.25 5.45 13.41
CA PHE A 309 -7.96 6.03 13.16
C PHE A 309 -8.16 7.20 12.22
N GLU A 310 -7.63 8.36 12.58
CA GLU A 310 -7.67 9.55 11.74
C GLU A 310 -6.26 10.12 11.63
N LEU A 311 -5.82 10.34 10.39
CA LEU A 311 -4.69 11.15 10.01
C LEU A 311 -5.26 12.53 9.67
N ASP A 312 -4.96 13.50 10.52
CA ASP A 312 -5.52 14.84 10.43
C ASP A 312 -4.95 15.60 9.21
N SER A 313 -5.74 16.52 8.65
CA SER A 313 -5.35 17.35 7.49
C SER A 313 -4.20 18.32 7.77
N THR A 314 -3.83 18.55 9.03
CA THR A 314 -2.59 19.23 9.42
C THR A 314 -1.35 18.41 9.09
N THR A 315 -1.50 17.14 8.70
CA THR A 315 -0.42 16.32 8.15
C THR A 315 0.15 16.98 6.91
N ILE A 316 1.48 17.11 6.86
CA ILE A 316 2.25 17.67 5.76
C ILE A 316 3.08 16.56 5.14
N VAL A 317 2.91 16.34 3.85
CA VAL A 317 3.79 15.51 3.04
C VAL A 317 4.58 16.41 2.10
N ASP A 318 5.90 16.40 2.26
CA ASP A 318 6.83 17.05 1.34
C ASP A 318 7.50 16.00 0.46
N PHE A 319 7.47 16.27 -0.83
CA PHE A 319 7.99 15.41 -1.86
C PHE A 319 8.70 16.26 -2.90
N ASN A 320 10.05 16.28 -2.85
CA ASN A 320 10.86 17.22 -3.62
C ASN A 320 10.41 18.68 -3.39
N LYS A 321 9.82 19.36 -4.39
CA LYS A 321 9.26 20.72 -4.23
C LYS A 321 7.77 20.72 -3.89
N LEU A 322 7.08 19.60 -4.07
CA LEU A 322 5.64 19.49 -3.88
C LEU A 322 5.31 19.23 -2.41
N GLN A 323 4.42 20.06 -1.87
CA GLN A 323 3.87 19.89 -0.53
C GLN A 323 2.35 19.71 -0.61
N PHE A 324 1.79 18.74 0.12
CA PHE A 324 0.35 18.54 0.21
C PHE A 324 -0.09 18.00 1.57
N HIS A 325 -1.40 18.10 1.82
CA HIS A 325 -2.04 17.84 3.09
C HIS A 325 -3.06 16.70 2.98
N PRO A 326 -2.66 15.44 3.19
CA PRO A 326 -3.59 14.34 3.14
C PRO A 326 -4.43 14.24 4.42
N TYR A 327 -5.70 13.91 4.24
CA TYR A 327 -6.61 13.49 5.30
C TYR A 327 -6.96 12.02 5.07
N LEU A 328 -6.83 11.19 6.10
CA LEU A 328 -7.28 9.79 6.05
C LEU A 328 -8.05 9.47 7.31
N ARG A 329 -9.22 8.84 7.18
CA ARG A 329 -9.98 8.32 8.32
C ARG A 329 -10.46 6.91 8.01
N ALA A 330 -10.26 6.03 8.98
CA ALA A 330 -10.77 4.67 8.94
C ALA A 330 -11.51 4.41 10.25
N GLU A 331 -12.80 4.14 10.17
CA GLU A 331 -13.62 3.87 11.33
C GLU A 331 -14.44 2.60 11.16
N LYS A 332 -14.74 1.95 12.29
CA LYS A 332 -15.51 0.71 12.31
C LYS A 332 -16.73 0.87 13.19
N GLU A 333 -17.89 1.09 12.58
CA GLU A 333 -19.17 1.19 13.27
C GLU A 333 -20.04 -0.05 13.00
N LYS A 334 -20.61 -0.65 14.05
CA LYS A 334 -21.51 -1.83 13.97
C LYS A 334 -20.98 -3.00 13.13
N GLY A 335 -19.66 -3.12 12.98
CA GLY A 335 -19.01 -4.19 12.23
C GLY A 335 -18.60 -3.82 10.80
N ASN A 336 -19.14 -2.74 10.25
CA ASN A 336 -18.80 -2.24 8.91
C ASN A 336 -17.70 -1.19 8.99
N TRP A 337 -16.88 -1.12 7.95
CA TRP A 337 -15.84 -0.11 7.83
C TRP A 337 -16.37 1.10 7.07
N HIS A 338 -15.93 2.28 7.48
CA HIS A 338 -16.06 3.51 6.70
C HIS A 338 -14.66 4.10 6.53
N PHE A 339 -14.28 4.32 5.26
CA PHE A 339 -13.00 4.90 4.90
C PHE A 339 -13.22 6.23 4.20
N THR A 340 -12.50 7.25 4.64
CA THR A 340 -12.42 8.55 3.97
C THR A 340 -10.96 8.83 3.66
N ALA A 341 -10.67 9.23 2.43
CA ALA A 341 -9.37 9.74 2.02
C ALA A 341 -9.59 11.03 1.22
N ALA A 342 -8.91 12.10 1.61
CA ALA A 342 -9.05 13.38 0.93
C ALA A 342 -7.71 14.10 0.81
N VAL A 343 -7.55 14.85 -0.27
CA VAL A 343 -6.42 15.77 -0.46
C VAL A 343 -6.96 17.04 -1.07
N ASN A 344 -6.66 18.17 -0.46
CA ASN A 344 -6.98 19.49 -1.00
C ASN A 344 -5.70 20.31 -1.10
N LYS A 345 -5.38 20.75 -2.31
CA LYS A 345 -4.24 21.62 -2.57
C LYS A 345 -4.74 22.85 -3.32
N SER A 346 -4.64 24.00 -2.67
CA SER A 346 -4.90 25.31 -3.28
C SER A 346 -3.92 25.59 -4.41
N TRP A 347 -4.20 26.63 -5.21
CA TRP A 347 -3.37 27.08 -6.32
C TRP A 347 -1.86 27.08 -6.01
N PHE A 348 -1.09 26.46 -6.88
CA PHE A 348 0.37 26.35 -6.80
C PHE A 348 0.98 26.32 -8.21
N PRO A 349 2.27 26.69 -8.40
CA PRO A 349 2.91 26.65 -9.71
C PRO A 349 2.84 25.27 -10.35
N ALA A 350 2.41 25.21 -11.61
CA ALA A 350 2.27 23.94 -12.32
C ALA A 350 3.58 23.15 -12.40
N ASP A 351 4.70 23.86 -12.61
CA ASP A 351 6.03 23.27 -12.73
C ASP A 351 6.49 22.59 -11.44
N ASP A 352 5.95 22.95 -10.27
CA ASP A 352 6.27 22.28 -9.01
C ASP A 352 5.74 20.85 -8.96
N LEU A 353 4.62 20.54 -9.64
CA LEU A 353 4.13 19.17 -9.79
C LEU A 353 5.10 18.36 -10.66
N PHE A 354 5.35 18.83 -11.88
CA PHE A 354 6.10 18.09 -12.89
C PHE A 354 7.59 17.97 -12.57
N SER A 355 8.20 19.03 -12.03
CA SER A 355 9.60 18.99 -11.59
C SER A 355 9.82 18.19 -10.30
N SER A 356 8.75 17.85 -9.58
CA SER A 356 8.81 16.98 -8.40
C SER A 356 8.63 15.51 -8.74
N LEU A 357 8.14 15.14 -9.92
CA LEU A 357 7.93 13.73 -10.30
C LEU A 357 9.24 12.94 -10.20
N PRO A 358 9.29 11.81 -9.48
CA PRO A 358 10.51 11.06 -9.27
C PRO A 358 10.93 10.37 -10.57
N LYS A 359 12.24 10.37 -10.82
CA LYS A 359 12.85 9.63 -11.93
C LYS A 359 12.57 8.14 -11.80
N GLY A 360 12.36 7.47 -12.92
CA GLY A 360 12.00 6.05 -12.98
C GLY A 360 10.52 5.74 -12.70
N LEU A 361 9.68 6.74 -12.41
CA LEU A 361 8.22 6.55 -12.24
C LEU A 361 7.40 7.11 -13.41
N PHE A 362 7.86 8.18 -14.04
CA PHE A 362 7.13 8.94 -15.07
C PHE A 362 8.03 9.24 -16.30
N SER A 363 8.51 8.20 -16.97
CA SER A 363 9.51 8.32 -18.05
C SER A 363 9.03 9.19 -19.24
N ASN A 364 7.75 9.17 -19.57
CA ASN A 364 7.20 9.96 -20.68
C ASN A 364 7.02 11.43 -20.33
N LEU A 365 6.95 11.75 -19.05
CA LEU A 365 6.86 13.13 -18.54
C LEU A 365 8.22 13.66 -18.08
N GLU A 366 9.29 12.88 -18.20
CA GLU A 366 10.61 13.30 -17.76
C GLU A 366 11.07 14.54 -18.54
N GLY A 367 11.46 15.58 -17.81
CA GLY A 367 11.96 16.83 -18.40
C GLY A 367 10.88 17.75 -18.98
N ILE A 368 9.60 17.43 -18.82
CA ILE A 368 8.51 18.35 -19.17
C ILE A 368 8.65 19.65 -18.35
N LYS A 369 8.38 20.79 -18.99
CA LYS A 369 8.37 22.11 -18.35
C LYS A 369 7.04 22.79 -18.59
N THR A 370 6.50 23.41 -17.55
CA THR A 370 5.16 24.03 -17.61
C THR A 370 5.14 25.42 -16.99
N SER A 371 4.15 26.22 -17.35
CA SER A 371 3.80 27.49 -16.68
C SER A 371 2.36 27.48 -16.21
N GLY A 372 1.97 28.51 -15.45
CA GLY A 372 0.63 28.66 -14.89
C GLY A 372 0.51 28.07 -13.49
N GLU A 373 -0.72 27.95 -13.04
CA GLU A 373 -1.06 27.44 -11.71
C GLU A 373 -1.98 26.21 -11.83
N LEU A 374 -1.84 25.29 -10.87
CA LEU A 374 -2.71 24.14 -10.69
C LEU A 374 -3.36 24.18 -9.31
N ALA A 375 -4.55 23.61 -9.17
CA ALA A 375 -5.15 23.28 -7.88
C ALA A 375 -5.69 21.85 -7.95
N TYR A 376 -5.62 21.11 -6.85
CA TYR A 376 -6.03 19.71 -6.83
C TYR A 376 -7.03 19.43 -5.70
N HIS A 377 -8.09 18.72 -6.05
CA HIS A 377 -9.10 18.22 -5.13
C HIS A 377 -9.27 16.72 -5.32
N PHE A 378 -9.21 15.97 -4.22
CA PHE A 378 -9.49 14.55 -4.17
C PHE A 378 -10.35 14.22 -2.95
N LEU A 379 -11.38 13.40 -3.15
CA LEU A 379 -12.19 12.80 -2.11
C LEU A 379 -12.59 11.39 -2.51
N LEU A 380 -12.23 10.42 -1.68
CA LEU A 380 -12.76 9.07 -1.68
C LEU A 380 -13.44 8.82 -0.35
N ASP A 381 -14.75 8.57 -0.37
CA ASP A 381 -15.52 8.25 0.83
C ASP A 381 -16.30 6.97 0.58
N ILE A 382 -16.01 5.92 1.35
CA ILE A 382 -16.57 4.57 1.18
C ILE A 382 -17.17 4.13 2.51
N ASP A 383 -18.50 4.13 2.59
CA ASP A 383 -19.23 3.45 3.66
C ASP A 383 -19.61 2.03 3.21
N PHE A 384 -19.00 1.00 3.82
CA PHE A 384 -19.31 -0.39 3.50
C PHE A 384 -20.71 -0.83 3.98
N ALA A 385 -21.38 -0.06 4.85
CA ALA A 385 -22.78 -0.29 5.18
C ALA A 385 -23.73 0.18 4.07
N GLN A 386 -23.30 1.16 3.25
CA GLN A 386 -24.10 1.75 2.18
C GLN A 386 -23.21 2.08 0.97
N LEU A 387 -22.77 1.06 0.22
CA LEU A 387 -21.84 1.27 -0.91
C LEU A 387 -22.38 2.21 -1.99
N ASP A 388 -23.70 2.32 -2.14
CA ASP A 388 -24.31 3.24 -3.12
C ASP A 388 -24.12 4.73 -2.76
N SER A 389 -23.73 5.05 -1.52
CA SER A 389 -23.39 6.42 -1.09
C SER A 389 -21.94 6.82 -1.41
N LEU A 390 -21.13 5.89 -1.95
CA LEU A 390 -19.70 6.09 -2.22
C LEU A 390 -19.47 7.39 -2.98
N LYS A 391 -18.49 8.19 -2.54
CA LYS A 391 -18.03 9.38 -3.26
C LYS A 391 -16.64 9.14 -3.81
N LEU A 392 -16.45 9.49 -5.07
CA LEU A 392 -15.15 9.49 -5.73
C LEU A 392 -15.04 10.75 -6.58
N GLU A 393 -14.32 11.73 -6.06
CA GLU A 393 -14.08 13.02 -6.67
C GLU A 393 -12.57 13.18 -6.85
N SER A 394 -12.13 13.56 -8.05
CA SER A 394 -10.73 13.84 -8.36
C SER A 394 -10.67 14.87 -9.47
N GLU A 395 -10.21 16.07 -9.15
CA GLU A 395 -10.21 17.20 -10.05
C GLU A 395 -8.87 17.93 -9.98
N LEU A 396 -8.18 18.03 -11.12
CA LEU A 396 -6.99 18.85 -11.29
C LEU A 396 -7.39 20.07 -12.13
N LYS A 397 -7.45 21.22 -11.48
CA LYS A 397 -7.83 22.51 -12.06
C LYS A 397 -6.59 23.25 -12.53
N GLU A 398 -6.75 23.98 -13.61
CA GLU A 398 -5.74 24.81 -14.24
C GLU A 398 -6.11 26.29 -14.22
N LYS A 399 -5.09 27.13 -14.21
CA LYS A 399 -5.19 28.57 -14.47
C LYS A 399 -3.95 29.01 -15.25
N ASP A 400 -4.17 29.55 -16.44
CA ASP A 400 -3.10 30.01 -17.36
C ASP A 400 -2.01 28.94 -17.59
N PHE A 401 -2.42 27.66 -17.60
CA PHE A 401 -1.52 26.52 -17.75
C PHE A 401 -1.04 26.41 -19.20
N HIS A 402 0.27 26.21 -19.39
CA HIS A 402 0.86 25.92 -20.69
C HIS A 402 2.04 24.96 -20.59
N ILE A 403 2.21 24.10 -21.61
CA ILE A 403 3.41 23.29 -21.78
C ILE A 403 4.47 24.12 -22.51
N ILE A 404 5.60 24.40 -21.84
CA ILE A 404 6.73 25.13 -22.40
C ILE A 404 7.63 24.19 -23.23
N SER A 405 7.82 22.97 -22.74
CA SER A 405 8.62 21.93 -23.40
C SER A 405 8.12 20.55 -23.00
N TYR A 406 8.07 19.63 -23.96
CA TYR A 406 7.60 18.26 -23.75
C TYR A 406 8.60 17.35 -23.03
N GLY A 407 9.88 17.72 -22.96
CA GLY A 407 10.91 16.84 -22.38
C GLY A 407 11.13 15.59 -23.23
N ALA A 408 11.06 14.42 -22.61
CA ALA A 408 11.40 13.13 -23.21
C ALA A 408 10.43 12.68 -24.33
N THR A 409 9.14 13.04 -24.25
CA THR A 409 8.12 12.52 -25.18
C THR A 409 7.22 13.62 -25.71
N SER A 410 7.16 13.78 -27.04
CA SER A 410 6.21 14.69 -27.69
C SER A 410 4.77 14.17 -27.55
N LEU A 411 3.97 14.82 -26.70
CA LEU A 411 2.58 14.45 -26.45
C LEU A 411 1.63 14.86 -27.59
N SER A 412 2.05 15.79 -28.45
CA SER A 412 1.31 16.22 -29.64
C SER A 412 1.45 15.27 -30.84
N LYS A 413 2.29 14.23 -30.76
CA LYS A 413 2.62 13.36 -31.91
C LYS A 413 1.40 12.71 -32.58
N MET A 414 0.28 12.55 -31.88
CA MET A 414 -0.95 11.96 -32.43
C MET A 414 -1.66 12.89 -33.42
N SER A 415 -1.36 14.18 -33.38
CA SER A 415 -1.89 15.17 -34.32
C SER A 415 -1.25 15.05 -35.70
N ASP A 416 -0.03 14.51 -35.76
CA ASP A 416 0.73 14.30 -36.98
C ASP A 416 0.76 12.82 -37.39
N GLU A 417 1.54 12.51 -38.43
CA GLU A 417 1.84 11.13 -38.81
C GLU A 417 2.97 10.56 -37.94
N PHE A 418 2.81 9.33 -37.46
CA PHE A 418 3.80 8.70 -36.57
C PHE A 418 3.87 7.19 -36.79
N ILE A 419 4.96 6.58 -36.33
CA ILE A 419 5.11 5.13 -36.30
C ILE A 419 4.52 4.58 -35.01
N TYR A 420 3.53 3.69 -35.13
CA TYR A 420 2.96 2.95 -34.01
C TYR A 420 3.61 1.58 -33.89
N THR A 421 3.97 1.20 -32.66
CA THR A 421 4.46 -0.15 -32.33
C THR A 421 3.57 -0.77 -31.27
N ALA A 422 2.96 -1.90 -31.60
CA ALA A 422 2.22 -2.73 -30.66
C ALA A 422 3.19 -3.66 -29.91
N TYR A 423 3.00 -3.77 -28.59
CA TYR A 423 3.81 -4.62 -27.72
C TYR A 423 2.97 -5.72 -27.06
N GLU A 424 3.52 -6.90 -26.85
CA GLU A 424 2.96 -7.98 -26.02
C GLU A 424 3.99 -8.45 -25.01
N ASN A 425 3.65 -8.42 -23.72
CA ASN A 425 4.55 -8.79 -22.62
C ASN A 425 5.93 -8.09 -22.71
N GLY A 426 5.94 -6.83 -23.17
CA GLY A 426 7.17 -6.03 -23.35
C GLY A 426 7.90 -6.26 -24.67
N VAL A 427 7.48 -7.22 -25.49
CA VAL A 427 8.10 -7.53 -26.79
C VAL A 427 7.33 -6.83 -27.92
N PRO A 428 8.00 -6.12 -28.84
CA PRO A 428 7.32 -5.55 -30.01
C PRO A 428 6.79 -6.68 -30.90
N VAL A 429 5.49 -6.67 -31.18
CA VAL A 429 4.85 -7.67 -32.06
C VAL A 429 4.53 -7.13 -33.44
N ARG A 430 4.37 -5.82 -33.57
CA ARG A 430 4.00 -5.19 -34.84
C ARG A 430 4.35 -3.71 -34.86
N THR A 431 4.86 -3.23 -35.99
CA THR A 431 5.15 -1.80 -36.20
C THR A 431 4.59 -1.35 -37.55
N PHE A 432 3.86 -0.24 -37.58
CA PHE A 432 3.26 0.30 -38.79
C PHE A 432 3.02 1.82 -38.69
N PRO A 433 3.03 2.56 -39.83
CA PRO A 433 2.82 4.00 -39.83
C PRO A 433 1.33 4.35 -39.71
N ILE A 434 1.04 5.44 -39.00
CA ILE A 434 -0.30 6.00 -38.77
C ILE A 434 -0.34 7.42 -39.34
N GLY A 435 -1.19 7.64 -40.33
CA GLY A 435 -1.29 8.93 -40.99
C GLY A 435 -2.11 8.85 -42.27
N PRO A 436 -2.77 9.96 -42.71
CA PRO A 436 -3.53 9.99 -43.96
C PRO A 436 -2.74 9.56 -45.21
N SER A 437 -1.40 9.70 -45.22
CA SER A 437 -0.54 9.26 -46.31
C SER A 437 -0.32 7.74 -46.37
N CYS A 438 -0.70 7.02 -45.32
CA CYS A 438 -0.35 5.62 -45.12
C CYS A 438 -1.40 4.67 -45.74
N LYS A 439 -0.94 3.67 -46.50
CA LYS A 439 -1.82 2.74 -47.25
C LYS A 439 -2.85 1.97 -46.40
N HIS A 440 -2.50 1.65 -45.15
CA HIS A 440 -3.33 0.84 -44.24
C HIS A 440 -4.05 1.69 -43.19
N PHE A 441 -4.05 3.02 -43.38
CA PHE A 441 -4.77 3.96 -42.55
C PHE A 441 -6.09 4.34 -43.23
N THR A 442 -7.19 4.28 -42.49
CA THR A 442 -8.50 4.72 -42.97
C THR A 442 -8.90 6.03 -42.30
N PRO A 443 -9.05 7.13 -43.06
CA PRO A 443 -9.58 8.39 -42.55
C PRO A 443 -10.98 8.23 -41.92
N LEU A 444 -11.29 9.05 -40.91
CA LEU A 444 -12.49 8.87 -40.09
C LEU A 444 -13.80 8.99 -40.90
N ASP A 445 -13.81 9.78 -41.97
CA ASP A 445 -14.95 9.96 -42.88
C ASP A 445 -15.17 8.76 -43.82
N SER A 446 -14.14 7.93 -43.99
CA SER A 446 -14.13 6.73 -44.81
C SER A 446 -14.53 5.47 -44.01
N ILE A 447 -14.91 5.65 -42.74
CA ILE A 447 -15.39 4.60 -41.84
C ILE A 447 -16.92 4.72 -41.70
N SER A 448 -17.63 3.59 -41.74
CA SER A 448 -19.08 3.54 -41.57
C SER A 448 -19.53 4.36 -40.33
N PRO A 449 -20.48 5.32 -40.48
CA PRO A 449 -21.03 6.06 -39.35
C PRO A 449 -21.64 5.16 -38.29
N ILE A 450 -22.21 4.02 -38.69
CA ILE A 450 -22.79 3.03 -37.79
C ILE A 450 -21.71 2.36 -36.95
N LEU A 451 -20.57 1.99 -37.55
CA LEU A 451 -19.42 1.48 -36.80
C LEU A 451 -18.87 2.51 -35.83
N ARG A 452 -18.63 3.74 -36.29
CA ARG A 452 -18.16 4.84 -35.43
C ARG A 452 -19.07 5.01 -34.22
N MET A 453 -20.38 5.04 -34.43
CA MET A 453 -21.30 5.17 -33.31
C MET A 453 -21.36 3.89 -32.44
N SER A 454 -21.29 2.69 -33.04
CA SER A 454 -21.32 1.42 -32.29
C SER A 454 -20.15 1.28 -31.34
N VAL A 455 -18.94 1.57 -31.82
CA VAL A 455 -17.70 1.53 -31.01
C VAL A 455 -17.76 2.57 -29.90
N MET A 456 -18.15 3.80 -30.24
CA MET A 456 -18.30 4.87 -29.24
C MET A 456 -19.34 4.48 -28.18
N GLN A 457 -20.51 3.99 -28.55
CA GLN A 457 -21.55 3.59 -27.60
C GLN A 457 -21.18 2.33 -26.79
N SER A 458 -20.29 1.48 -27.30
CA SER A 458 -19.77 0.32 -26.55
C SER A 458 -18.73 0.72 -25.51
N GLU A 459 -17.74 1.52 -25.92
CA GLU A 459 -16.56 1.83 -25.10
C GLU A 459 -16.73 3.10 -24.26
N ASP A 460 -17.27 4.16 -24.85
CA ASP A 460 -17.25 5.51 -24.29
C ASP A 460 -18.33 6.40 -24.94
N GLY A 461 -19.58 6.22 -24.53
CA GLY A 461 -20.74 6.86 -25.17
C GLY A 461 -20.79 8.38 -25.03
N ALA A 462 -19.92 8.97 -24.20
CA ALA A 462 -19.80 10.40 -23.95
C ALA A 462 -18.45 10.98 -24.42
N PHE A 463 -17.69 10.23 -25.24
CA PHE A 463 -16.31 10.55 -25.65
C PHE A 463 -16.07 12.01 -26.07
N PHE A 464 -16.97 12.57 -26.88
CA PHE A 464 -16.86 13.93 -27.40
C PHE A 464 -17.21 15.03 -26.38
N TYR A 465 -17.79 14.68 -25.24
CA TYR A 465 -18.30 15.63 -24.24
C TYR A 465 -17.41 15.75 -23.00
N HIS A 466 -16.62 14.72 -22.68
CA HIS A 466 -15.73 14.76 -21.52
C HIS A 466 -14.28 15.12 -21.90
N ARG A 467 -13.48 15.54 -20.93
CA ARG A 467 -12.05 15.87 -21.09
C ARG A 467 -11.16 14.71 -20.62
N GLY A 468 -11.23 13.59 -21.32
CA GLY A 468 -10.45 12.38 -21.03
C GLY A 468 -10.96 11.46 -19.91
N PHE A 469 -11.75 11.94 -18.95
CA PHE A 469 -12.25 11.11 -17.83
C PHE A 469 -13.77 11.13 -17.71
N LEU A 470 -14.33 10.03 -17.19
CA LEU A 470 -15.75 9.91 -16.81
C LEU A 470 -15.84 9.52 -15.33
N PRO A 471 -15.89 10.50 -14.40
CA PRO A 471 -15.92 10.24 -12.95
C PRO A 471 -17.07 9.34 -12.52
N ASP A 472 -18.27 9.55 -13.06
CA ASP A 472 -19.45 8.73 -12.76
C ASP A 472 -19.22 7.26 -13.17
N ALA A 473 -18.66 7.01 -14.36
CA ALA A 473 -18.36 5.66 -14.81
C ALA A 473 -17.30 4.97 -13.92
N LEU A 474 -16.31 5.72 -13.45
CA LEU A 474 -15.28 5.22 -12.53
C LEU A 474 -15.87 4.91 -11.14
N ARG A 475 -16.74 5.77 -10.64
CA ARG A 475 -17.48 5.59 -9.38
C ARG A 475 -18.33 4.32 -9.44
N GLU A 476 -19.16 4.16 -10.47
CA GLU A 476 -20.02 2.98 -10.64
C GLU A 476 -19.20 1.69 -10.82
N ALA A 477 -18.06 1.76 -11.50
CA ALA A 477 -17.14 0.63 -11.60
C ALA A 477 -16.57 0.24 -10.23
N LEU A 478 -16.15 1.22 -9.42
CA LEU A 478 -15.63 0.98 -8.07
C LEU A 478 -16.70 0.39 -7.14
N ILE A 479 -17.93 0.91 -7.17
CA ILE A 479 -19.05 0.36 -6.39
C ILE A 479 -19.27 -1.12 -6.75
N TYR A 480 -19.36 -1.44 -8.04
CA TYR A 480 -19.56 -2.80 -8.50
C TYR A 480 -18.40 -3.73 -8.08
N ASP A 481 -17.15 -3.30 -8.26
CA ASP A 481 -15.96 -4.06 -7.90
C ASP A 481 -15.89 -4.36 -6.40
N LEU A 482 -16.31 -3.40 -5.55
CA LEU A 482 -16.43 -3.59 -4.10
C LEU A 482 -17.55 -4.57 -3.74
N GLN A 483 -18.70 -4.52 -4.42
CA GLN A 483 -19.82 -5.45 -4.22
C GLN A 483 -19.44 -6.89 -4.57
N VAL A 484 -18.77 -7.10 -5.71
CA VAL A 484 -18.35 -8.45 -6.16
C VAL A 484 -16.99 -8.89 -5.62
N LYS A 485 -16.29 -8.02 -4.87
CA LYS A 485 -14.97 -8.23 -4.25
C LYS A 485 -13.88 -8.67 -5.24
N ARG A 486 -13.96 -8.18 -6.48
CA ARG A 486 -13.00 -8.43 -7.56
C ARG A 486 -13.07 -7.31 -8.59
N PHE A 487 -11.99 -7.09 -9.32
CA PHE A 487 -11.97 -6.16 -10.46
C PHE A 487 -12.79 -6.75 -11.61
N ALA A 488 -14.04 -6.32 -11.75
CA ALA A 488 -14.99 -6.87 -12.71
C ALA A 488 -15.44 -5.84 -13.77
N ARG A 489 -15.40 -4.55 -13.46
CA ARG A 489 -15.79 -3.48 -14.39
C ARG A 489 -14.66 -2.47 -14.60
N GLY A 490 -14.41 -2.10 -15.86
CA GLY A 490 -13.44 -1.07 -16.21
C GLY A 490 -14.10 0.31 -16.33
N GLY A 491 -13.43 1.35 -15.84
CA GLY A 491 -13.85 2.76 -15.97
C GLY A 491 -12.94 3.60 -16.88
N SER A 492 -12.24 3.00 -17.85
CA SER A 492 -11.32 3.72 -18.75
C SER A 492 -12.02 4.20 -20.02
N THR A 493 -11.87 5.48 -20.34
CA THR A 493 -12.40 6.13 -21.56
C THR A 493 -11.57 5.79 -22.80
N ILE A 494 -12.06 6.15 -23.99
CA ILE A 494 -11.29 6.00 -25.24
C ILE A 494 -9.97 6.78 -25.17
N THR A 495 -9.96 8.00 -24.64
CA THR A 495 -8.73 8.80 -24.49
C THR A 495 -7.70 8.08 -23.60
N MET A 496 -8.13 7.52 -22.47
CA MET A 496 -7.25 6.76 -21.58
C MET A 496 -6.68 5.52 -22.26
N GLN A 497 -7.52 4.79 -23.01
CA GLN A 497 -7.08 3.63 -23.77
C GLN A 497 -6.10 4.00 -24.88
N LEU A 498 -6.35 5.10 -25.59
CA LEU A 498 -5.49 5.62 -26.64
C LEU A 498 -4.12 6.04 -26.08
N VAL A 499 -4.09 6.84 -25.01
CA VAL A 499 -2.85 7.27 -24.35
C VAL A 499 -2.04 6.07 -23.87
N LYS A 500 -2.71 5.12 -23.20
CA LYS A 500 -2.09 3.86 -22.78
C LYS A 500 -1.43 3.13 -23.94
N ASN A 501 -2.08 3.06 -25.10
CA ASN A 501 -1.55 2.31 -26.24
C ASN A 501 -0.42 3.06 -26.95
N VAL A 502 -0.48 4.40 -27.04
CA VAL A 502 0.43 5.22 -27.85
C VAL A 502 1.70 5.66 -27.10
N PHE A 503 1.61 5.90 -25.80
CA PHE A 503 2.70 6.47 -25.00
C PHE A 503 3.23 5.50 -23.94
N LEU A 504 2.43 4.58 -23.45
CA LEU A 504 2.79 3.77 -22.29
C LEU A 504 3.10 2.32 -22.64
N ASN A 505 4.06 1.75 -21.93
CA ASN A 505 4.33 0.32 -22.00
C ASN A 505 3.21 -0.47 -21.31
N ARG A 506 2.94 -1.73 -21.71
CA ARG A 506 1.86 -2.57 -21.17
C ARG A 506 2.07 -3.04 -19.70
N ASN A 507 3.05 -2.52 -18.96
CA ASN A 507 3.34 -2.91 -17.58
C ASN A 507 2.19 -2.51 -16.64
N LYS A 508 1.53 -3.48 -16.00
CA LYS A 508 0.40 -3.21 -15.09
C LYS A 508 0.88 -2.79 -13.70
N ASN A 509 1.42 -1.57 -13.56
CA ASN A 509 1.79 -1.00 -12.27
C ASN A 509 1.04 0.31 -11.97
N PHE A 510 1.05 0.71 -10.69
CA PHE A 510 0.34 1.92 -10.22
C PHE A 510 0.91 3.19 -10.83
N ALA A 511 2.24 3.28 -10.94
CA ALA A 511 2.96 4.40 -11.57
C ALA A 511 2.45 4.70 -12.98
N ARG A 512 2.40 3.67 -13.83
CA ARG A 512 1.91 3.78 -15.21
C ARG A 512 0.49 4.31 -15.23
N LYS A 513 -0.39 3.88 -14.33
CA LYS A 513 -1.79 4.35 -14.32
C LYS A 513 -1.88 5.82 -13.93
N LEU A 514 -1.02 6.29 -13.02
CA LEU A 514 -0.93 7.70 -12.66
C LEU A 514 -0.32 8.53 -13.80
N GLU A 515 0.72 8.03 -14.46
CA GLU A 515 1.31 8.64 -15.67
C GLU A 515 0.28 8.75 -16.81
N GLU A 516 -0.52 7.70 -17.03
CA GLU A 516 -1.65 7.69 -17.97
C GLU A 516 -2.62 8.81 -17.67
N ALA A 517 -3.02 8.98 -16.41
CA ALA A 517 -3.93 10.05 -16.02
C ALA A 517 -3.33 11.44 -16.27
N LEU A 518 -2.04 11.64 -15.94
CA LEU A 518 -1.37 12.93 -16.20
C LEU A 518 -1.26 13.24 -17.69
N ILE A 519 -0.88 12.26 -18.53
CA ILE A 519 -0.79 12.47 -19.99
C ILE A 519 -2.18 12.73 -20.60
N VAL A 520 -3.21 11.98 -20.18
CA VAL A 520 -4.59 12.23 -20.63
C VAL A 520 -5.02 13.64 -20.28
N TRP A 521 -4.77 14.08 -19.04
CA TRP A 521 -5.09 15.43 -18.61
C TRP A 521 -4.35 16.48 -19.44
N LEU A 522 -3.04 16.31 -19.68
CA LEU A 522 -2.24 17.23 -20.50
C LEU A 522 -2.77 17.35 -21.94
N ILE A 523 -3.06 16.22 -22.60
CA ILE A 523 -3.55 16.19 -23.97
C ILE A 523 -4.92 16.85 -24.10
N GLU A 524 -5.85 16.51 -23.19
CA GLU A 524 -7.23 17.00 -23.23
C GLU A 524 -7.33 18.47 -22.79
N ASN A 525 -6.52 18.89 -21.82
CA ASN A 525 -6.52 20.26 -21.32
C ASN A 525 -5.92 21.25 -22.33
N GLU A 526 -4.74 20.95 -22.86
CA GLU A 526 -4.06 21.79 -23.86
C GLU A 526 -4.59 21.56 -25.28
N ARG A 527 -5.55 20.65 -25.45
CA ARG A 527 -6.13 20.26 -26.76
C ARG A 527 -5.05 19.89 -27.78
N LEU A 528 -4.04 19.14 -27.33
CA LEU A 528 -2.88 18.79 -28.15
C LEU A 528 -3.26 18.00 -29.40
N THR A 529 -4.36 17.24 -29.32
CA THR A 529 -4.97 16.49 -30.42
C THR A 529 -6.50 16.67 -30.37
N SER A 530 -7.15 16.86 -31.51
CA SER A 530 -8.63 16.99 -31.56
C SER A 530 -9.31 15.65 -31.24
N LYS A 531 -10.57 15.69 -30.77
CA LYS A 531 -11.35 14.48 -30.46
C LYS A 531 -11.55 13.61 -31.70
N GLU A 532 -11.78 14.23 -32.84
CA GLU A 532 -11.93 13.55 -34.14
C GLU A 532 -10.65 12.81 -34.50
N ARG A 533 -9.50 13.48 -34.39
CA ARG A 533 -8.20 12.87 -34.69
C ARG A 533 -7.86 11.77 -33.69
N MET A 534 -8.13 11.97 -32.39
CA MET A 534 -7.97 10.93 -31.38
C MET A 534 -8.79 9.69 -31.72
N TYR A 535 -10.05 9.88 -32.11
CA TYR A 535 -10.95 8.78 -32.44
C TYR A 535 -10.54 8.06 -33.73
N GLU A 536 -10.09 8.82 -34.73
CA GLU A 536 -9.52 8.30 -35.97
C GLU A 536 -8.28 7.42 -35.70
N VAL A 537 -7.33 7.93 -34.91
CA VAL A 537 -6.13 7.16 -34.51
C VAL A 537 -6.54 5.93 -33.72
N TYR A 538 -7.45 6.05 -32.76
CA TYR A 538 -7.94 4.94 -31.95
C TYR A 538 -8.45 3.78 -32.82
N LEU A 539 -9.34 4.07 -33.79
CA LEU A 539 -9.89 3.05 -34.69
C LEU A 539 -8.83 2.41 -35.59
N ASN A 540 -7.74 3.12 -35.89
CA ASN A 540 -6.64 2.65 -36.72
C ASN A 540 -5.52 1.92 -35.95
N ILE A 541 -5.45 2.03 -34.62
CA ILE A 541 -4.43 1.33 -33.81
C ILE A 541 -4.99 0.25 -32.89
N VAL A 542 -6.28 0.27 -32.58
CA VAL A 542 -6.86 -0.71 -31.66
C VAL A 542 -6.77 -2.12 -32.27
N GLU A 543 -6.56 -3.10 -31.38
CA GLU A 543 -6.50 -4.52 -31.75
C GLU A 543 -7.94 -5.05 -31.88
N TRP A 544 -8.27 -5.61 -33.04
CA TRP A 544 -9.59 -6.16 -33.35
C TRP A 544 -9.60 -7.69 -33.38
N GLY A 545 -8.48 -8.32 -33.05
CA GLY A 545 -8.26 -9.76 -33.07
C GLY A 545 -6.76 -10.05 -32.91
N PRO A 546 -6.34 -11.31 -32.69
CA PRO A 546 -4.93 -11.65 -32.56
C PRO A 546 -4.11 -11.11 -33.74
N LEU A 547 -3.24 -10.13 -33.47
CA LEU A 547 -2.39 -9.43 -34.45
C LEU A 547 -3.13 -8.64 -35.55
N VAL A 548 -4.45 -8.45 -35.44
CA VAL A 548 -5.27 -7.67 -36.38
C VAL A 548 -5.43 -6.26 -35.81
N TYR A 549 -4.77 -5.28 -36.41
CA TYR A 549 -4.75 -3.89 -35.92
C TYR A 549 -5.36 -2.94 -36.94
N GLY A 550 -6.18 -2.03 -36.43
CA GLY A 550 -6.82 -1.01 -37.26
C GLY A 550 -8.04 -1.51 -38.03
N ILE A 551 -8.98 -0.59 -38.26
CA ILE A 551 -10.29 -0.94 -38.81
C ILE A 551 -10.22 -1.44 -40.26
N GLN A 552 -9.26 -0.99 -41.04
CA GLN A 552 -9.09 -1.44 -42.42
C GLN A 552 -8.83 -2.94 -42.48
N GLU A 553 -7.94 -3.42 -41.62
CA GLU A 553 -7.59 -4.82 -41.54
C GLU A 553 -8.69 -5.63 -40.88
N ALA A 554 -9.33 -5.11 -39.83
CA ALA A 554 -10.46 -5.78 -39.19
C ALA A 554 -11.61 -6.03 -40.18
N SER A 555 -11.98 -5.02 -40.97
CA SER A 555 -13.05 -5.12 -41.97
C SER A 555 -12.75 -6.18 -43.03
N ALA A 556 -11.49 -6.25 -43.48
CA ALA A 556 -11.02 -7.27 -44.42
C ALA A 556 -10.97 -8.67 -43.76
N TYR A 557 -10.43 -8.76 -42.54
CA TYR A 557 -10.22 -9.99 -41.79
C TYR A 557 -11.51 -10.70 -41.43
N TYR A 558 -12.54 -9.95 -41.00
CA TYR A 558 -13.83 -10.55 -40.63
C TYR A 558 -14.76 -10.69 -41.83
N PHE A 559 -14.82 -9.70 -42.73
CA PHE A 559 -15.90 -9.60 -43.72
C PHE A 559 -15.46 -9.39 -45.17
N LYS A 560 -14.16 -9.36 -45.47
CA LYS A 560 -13.62 -9.01 -46.82
C LYS A 560 -14.20 -7.69 -47.38
N LYS A 561 -14.49 -6.74 -46.49
CA LYS A 561 -15.14 -5.46 -46.82
C LYS A 561 -14.21 -4.29 -46.54
N ARG A 562 -14.48 -3.15 -47.20
CA ARG A 562 -13.93 -1.86 -46.79
C ARG A 562 -14.66 -1.38 -45.51
N PRO A 563 -14.01 -0.56 -44.65
CA PRO A 563 -14.65 -0.02 -43.44
C PRO A 563 -15.97 0.73 -43.69
N SER A 564 -16.14 1.34 -44.86
CA SER A 564 -17.38 2.03 -45.25
C SER A 564 -18.52 1.09 -45.67
N GLN A 565 -18.24 -0.20 -45.91
CA GLN A 565 -19.20 -1.18 -46.42
C GLN A 565 -19.77 -2.11 -45.33
N LEU A 566 -19.38 -1.91 -44.08
CA LEU A 566 -19.85 -2.72 -42.94
C LEU A 566 -21.34 -2.46 -42.68
N THR A 567 -22.10 -3.54 -42.49
CA THR A 567 -23.53 -3.44 -42.10
C THR A 567 -23.68 -3.06 -40.63
N THR A 568 -24.92 -2.83 -40.18
CA THR A 568 -25.24 -2.54 -38.78
C THR A 568 -24.82 -3.69 -37.86
N GLU A 569 -25.17 -4.93 -38.19
CA GLU A 569 -24.84 -6.12 -37.41
C GLU A 569 -23.34 -6.39 -37.36
N GLU A 570 -22.64 -6.20 -38.48
CA GLU A 570 -21.16 -6.32 -38.56
C GLU A 570 -20.47 -5.23 -37.74
N SER A 571 -21.02 -4.02 -37.73
CA SER A 571 -20.52 -2.89 -36.93
C SER A 571 -20.67 -3.13 -35.44
N ILE A 572 -21.83 -3.63 -35.01
CA ILE A 572 -22.10 -4.02 -33.62
C ILE A 572 -21.19 -5.18 -33.21
N PHE A 573 -20.99 -6.16 -34.11
CA PHE A 573 -20.06 -7.26 -33.86
C PHE A 573 -18.65 -6.74 -33.57
N LEU A 574 -18.09 -5.90 -34.45
CA LEU A 574 -16.73 -5.38 -34.29
C LEU A 574 -16.60 -4.57 -33.00
N ALA A 575 -17.60 -3.76 -32.65
CA ALA A 575 -17.62 -3.04 -31.36
C ALA A 575 -17.58 -4.00 -30.16
N SER A 576 -18.22 -5.17 -30.24
CA SER A 576 -18.22 -6.18 -29.16
C SER A 576 -16.86 -6.85 -28.94
N ILE A 577 -15.96 -6.79 -29.92
CA ILE A 577 -14.65 -7.47 -29.87
C ILE A 577 -13.61 -6.65 -29.11
N ILE A 578 -13.66 -5.31 -29.22
CA ILE A 578 -12.67 -4.37 -28.68
C ILE A 578 -12.33 -4.62 -27.20
N PRO A 579 -13.28 -4.91 -26.29
CA PRO A 579 -12.96 -5.17 -24.89
C PRO A 579 -12.01 -6.36 -24.68
N LYS A 580 -12.09 -7.39 -25.53
CA LYS A 580 -11.34 -8.66 -25.40
C LYS A 580 -10.98 -9.24 -26.78
N PRO A 581 -10.10 -8.60 -27.56
CA PRO A 581 -9.91 -8.92 -28.97
C PRO A 581 -9.36 -10.33 -29.21
N LYS A 582 -8.46 -10.79 -28.34
CA LYS A 582 -7.87 -12.14 -28.42
C LYS A 582 -8.87 -13.26 -28.14
N HIS A 583 -10.00 -12.94 -27.53
CA HIS A 583 -11.05 -13.89 -27.19
C HIS A 583 -12.26 -13.81 -28.13
N PHE A 584 -12.13 -13.21 -29.31
CA PHE A 584 -13.26 -13.08 -30.26
C PHE A 584 -13.93 -14.43 -30.58
N ARG A 585 -13.16 -15.54 -30.61
CA ARG A 585 -13.69 -16.90 -30.81
C ARG A 585 -14.73 -17.30 -29.77
N SER A 586 -14.65 -16.74 -28.56
CA SER A 586 -15.59 -17.03 -27.48
C SER A 586 -17.01 -16.51 -27.76
N SER A 587 -17.15 -15.58 -28.71
CA SER A 587 -18.44 -15.06 -29.19
C SER A 587 -19.18 -16.01 -30.14
N PHE A 588 -18.51 -17.07 -30.63
CA PHE A 588 -19.07 -18.03 -31.59
C PHE A 588 -19.39 -19.38 -30.93
N ALA A 589 -20.50 -20.00 -31.34
CA ALA A 589 -20.90 -21.35 -30.99
C ALA A 589 -20.24 -22.40 -31.89
N GLU A 590 -20.36 -23.69 -31.52
CA GLU A 590 -19.98 -24.81 -32.39
C GLU A 590 -20.84 -24.76 -33.66
N GLY A 591 -20.23 -24.47 -34.80
CA GLY A 591 -20.92 -24.20 -36.07
C GLY A 591 -20.65 -22.82 -36.67
N GLY A 592 -19.94 -21.93 -35.95
CA GLY A 592 -19.49 -20.63 -36.49
C GLY A 592 -20.54 -19.53 -36.50
N LEU A 593 -21.70 -19.74 -35.87
CA LEU A 593 -22.71 -18.73 -35.59
C LEU A 593 -22.40 -18.01 -34.27
N LEU A 594 -22.88 -16.77 -34.11
CA LEU A 594 -22.77 -16.06 -32.83
C LEU A 594 -23.60 -16.75 -31.75
N LYS A 595 -23.12 -16.72 -30.51
CA LYS A 595 -23.83 -17.27 -29.35
C LYS A 595 -25.06 -16.44 -29.01
N GLU A 596 -26.09 -17.11 -28.48
CA GLU A 596 -27.35 -16.48 -28.04
C GLU A 596 -27.14 -15.37 -27.01
N ASN A 597 -26.12 -15.47 -26.16
CA ASN A 597 -25.81 -14.45 -25.16
C ASN A 597 -25.37 -13.09 -25.75
N MET A 598 -25.09 -13.02 -27.06
CA MET A 598 -24.80 -11.78 -27.77
C MET A 598 -26.06 -10.96 -28.07
N GLU A 599 -27.26 -11.57 -28.03
CA GLU A 599 -28.52 -10.90 -28.36
C GLU A 599 -28.77 -9.68 -27.47
N GLY A 600 -28.49 -9.80 -26.16
CA GLY A 600 -28.63 -8.68 -25.22
C GLY A 600 -27.71 -7.51 -25.55
N TYR A 601 -26.46 -7.79 -25.97
CA TYR A 601 -25.52 -6.76 -26.39
C TYR A 601 -25.97 -6.07 -27.68
N TYR A 602 -26.43 -6.85 -28.68
CA TYR A 602 -26.93 -6.30 -29.94
C TYR A 602 -28.13 -5.38 -29.74
N LYS A 603 -29.12 -5.83 -28.96
CA LYS A 603 -30.29 -5.00 -28.61
C LYS A 603 -29.88 -3.72 -27.88
N LEU A 604 -28.93 -3.80 -26.95
CA LEU A 604 -28.43 -2.64 -26.22
C LEU A 604 -27.79 -1.61 -27.16
N ILE A 605 -26.88 -2.03 -28.04
CA ILE A 605 -26.20 -1.12 -28.96
C ILE A 605 -27.17 -0.60 -30.03
N ALA A 606 -28.01 -1.45 -30.62
CA ALA A 606 -29.03 -1.02 -31.59
C ALA A 606 -29.96 0.05 -31.01
N LYS A 607 -30.43 -0.12 -29.77
CA LYS A 607 -31.20 0.90 -29.06
C LYS A 607 -30.43 2.21 -28.90
N ARG A 608 -29.14 2.15 -28.54
CA ARG A 608 -28.29 3.35 -28.44
C ARG A 608 -28.08 4.02 -29.80
N LEU A 609 -27.93 3.26 -30.87
CA LEU A 609 -27.82 3.79 -32.24
C LEU A 609 -29.10 4.51 -32.68
N ALA A 610 -30.28 3.95 -32.40
CA ALA A 610 -31.56 4.59 -32.66
C ALA A 610 -31.75 5.88 -31.84
N GLN A 611 -31.39 5.85 -30.55
CA GLN A 611 -31.41 7.05 -29.70
C GLN A 611 -30.50 8.18 -30.20
N LYS A 612 -29.42 7.83 -30.92
CA LYS A 612 -28.51 8.78 -31.57
C LYS A 612 -28.93 9.15 -33.00
N GLY A 613 -30.05 8.62 -33.49
CA GLY A 613 -30.60 8.90 -34.82
C GLY A 613 -29.77 8.30 -35.96
N VAL A 614 -28.90 7.33 -35.68
CA VAL A 614 -28.05 6.69 -36.71
C VAL A 614 -28.80 5.62 -37.49
N ILE A 615 -29.78 4.97 -36.84
CA ILE A 615 -30.72 4.01 -37.42
C ILE A 615 -32.14 4.34 -36.95
N SER A 616 -33.16 3.80 -37.60
CA SER A 616 -34.55 3.95 -37.14
C SER A 616 -34.87 3.02 -35.97
N GLU A 617 -35.90 3.32 -35.17
CA GLU A 617 -36.37 2.42 -34.09
C GLU A 617 -36.83 1.06 -34.65
N ILE A 618 -37.50 1.07 -35.82
CA ILE A 618 -37.95 -0.15 -36.51
C ILE A 618 -36.75 -1.01 -36.93
N GLU A 619 -35.68 -0.38 -37.43
CA GLU A 619 -34.44 -1.07 -37.75
C GLU A 619 -33.79 -1.64 -36.48
N ALA A 620 -33.70 -0.86 -35.41
CA ALA A 620 -33.12 -1.33 -34.15
C ALA A 620 -33.85 -2.57 -33.58
N ASP A 621 -35.17 -2.63 -33.72
CA ASP A 621 -35.99 -3.77 -33.28
C ASP A 621 -35.82 -5.02 -34.15
N SER A 622 -35.35 -4.86 -35.40
CA SER A 622 -35.09 -5.98 -36.32
C SER A 622 -33.66 -6.53 -36.20
N ILE A 623 -32.71 -5.76 -35.66
CA ILE A 623 -31.31 -6.20 -35.48
C ILE A 623 -31.22 -7.48 -34.65
N ARG A 624 -30.51 -8.48 -35.17
CA ARG A 624 -30.18 -9.74 -34.49
C ARG A 624 -28.67 -10.00 -34.58
N PRO A 625 -28.10 -10.82 -33.69
CA PRO A 625 -26.70 -11.25 -33.78
C PRO A 625 -26.51 -12.27 -34.93
N ASP A 626 -26.88 -11.89 -36.14
CA ASP A 626 -26.75 -12.68 -37.36
C ASP A 626 -25.72 -12.03 -38.29
N ILE A 627 -24.55 -12.65 -38.37
CA ILE A 627 -23.46 -12.20 -39.25
C ILE A 627 -22.86 -13.40 -39.96
N GLN A 628 -22.34 -13.15 -41.17
CA GLN A 628 -21.56 -14.14 -41.89
C GLN A 628 -20.09 -13.72 -41.93
N VAL A 629 -19.22 -14.47 -41.26
CA VAL A 629 -17.78 -14.27 -41.32
C VAL A 629 -17.25 -14.81 -42.66
N THR A 630 -16.86 -13.91 -43.56
CA THR A 630 -16.42 -14.25 -44.92
C THR A 630 -14.91 -14.07 -45.14
N GLY A 631 -14.25 -13.34 -44.24
CA GLY A 631 -12.80 -13.09 -44.23
C GLY A 631 -11.97 -14.22 -43.64
N ASP A 632 -10.67 -13.95 -43.48
CA ASP A 632 -9.67 -14.91 -42.96
C ASP A 632 -9.99 -15.38 -41.53
N ALA A 633 -10.76 -14.61 -40.77
CA ALA A 633 -11.31 -15.01 -39.48
C ALA A 633 -12.07 -16.35 -39.54
N ARG A 634 -12.68 -16.68 -40.69
CA ARG A 634 -13.39 -17.95 -40.91
C ARG A 634 -12.45 -19.15 -40.77
N ASN A 635 -11.21 -19.03 -41.22
CA ASN A 635 -10.21 -20.11 -41.11
C ASN A 635 -9.81 -20.32 -39.64
N SER A 636 -9.66 -19.22 -38.90
CA SER A 636 -9.45 -19.29 -37.46
C SER A 636 -10.60 -20.02 -36.79
N LEU A 637 -11.86 -19.70 -37.11
CA LEU A 637 -13.03 -20.36 -36.50
C LEU A 637 -13.15 -21.86 -36.85
N ALA A 638 -12.65 -22.28 -38.01
CA ALA A 638 -12.69 -23.67 -38.49
C ALA A 638 -11.59 -24.59 -37.92
N GLY A 639 -10.48 -24.04 -37.39
CA GLY A 639 -9.36 -24.82 -36.86
C GLY A 639 -9.63 -25.41 -35.47
N GLU A 640 -9.17 -26.65 -35.23
CA GLU A 640 -9.14 -27.33 -33.93
C GLU A 640 -8.47 -26.46 -32.85
N LYS A 641 -8.94 -26.61 -31.60
CA LYS A 641 -8.48 -25.86 -30.43
C LYS A 641 -6.95 -25.79 -30.39
N PRO A 642 -6.33 -24.59 -30.30
CA PRO A 642 -4.97 -24.51 -29.78
C PRO A 642 -4.98 -25.06 -28.35
N GLU A 643 -4.03 -25.93 -28.02
CA GLU A 643 -3.82 -26.42 -26.66
C GLU A 643 -3.83 -25.25 -25.67
N SER A 644 -4.60 -25.39 -24.59
CA SER A 644 -4.70 -24.37 -23.55
C SER A 644 -3.35 -24.23 -22.84
N SER A 645 -2.55 -23.24 -23.22
CA SER A 645 -1.59 -22.66 -22.30
C SER A 645 -2.34 -21.73 -21.34
N SER A 646 -3.10 -22.32 -20.42
CA SER A 646 -3.62 -21.62 -19.25
C SER A 646 -2.43 -21.32 -18.33
N PRO A 647 -2.19 -20.07 -17.90
CA PRO A 647 -1.33 -19.84 -16.76
C PRO A 647 -2.01 -20.45 -15.53
N THR A 648 -1.29 -21.25 -14.78
CA THR A 648 -1.69 -21.69 -13.44
C THR A 648 -1.95 -20.46 -12.56
N ALA A 649 -2.89 -20.61 -11.61
CA ALA A 649 -3.45 -19.57 -10.75
C ALA A 649 -2.48 -18.88 -9.76
N GLU A 650 -1.17 -18.86 -10.05
CA GLU A 650 -0.14 -18.18 -9.28
C GLU A 650 0.32 -16.83 -9.90
N GLU A 651 -0.24 -16.41 -11.04
CA GLU A 651 0.08 -15.12 -11.68
C GLU A 651 -1.15 -14.21 -11.94
N GLN A 652 -2.00 -13.99 -10.93
CA GLN A 652 -3.01 -12.92 -10.95
C GLN A 652 -2.84 -11.92 -9.81
#